data_AF-I9L9D3-F1
#
_entry.id   AF-I9L9D3-F1
#
_cell.length_a   1.000
_cell.length_b   1.000
_cell.length_c   1.000
_cell.angle_alpha   90.00
_cell.angle_beta   90.00
_cell.angle_gamma   90.00
#
_symmetry.space_group_name_H-M   'P 1'
#
loop_
_entity.id
_entity.type
_entity.pdbx_description
1 polymer ?
#
loop_
_entity_poly.entity_id
_entity_poly.type
_entity_poly.pdbx_seq_one_letter_code
_entity_poly.pdbx_strand_id
1 'polypeptide(L)'
;PPRRKQEPIPINDHNPALIVLSARNEERLKEQAQQLLRAIKEEGFSDRHLADMAYTLQIGREAMEERLAVMAGSIKELEEKLQSFVSSQEKSEDVYRGQVKRHKETLALLVIDEDMTKAIDAWISKKKYAKLLSLWVKGLSFDWTKLYGEARPRRMSLPTYPFARESYWIPKNELDLEMNYRSKEAFSVADGNDLTLASVDYIKKIIAEVTKISTDRLDSEALFEDIGLDSIMISQLNQKIQQWVGNLDATLFFKYNTIQSLAAYFVESYPAIIAQLIPKHQKNVSNAQALQTANSILRPLKASQGYKAPEKNAAVYDVAIIGVAGRYPKAATLDEFWQNLYEGRDCIEEIPPERWPLEGFFEPDRVKAVAKGLSYCKWGGFLEHVDSFDPLFFNISPRDAMFMDPHERLFLEVSWECLEDSGYTRGALKKDGYGNQIGVFVGATFNNYQLFMAEAARYTNQKMYAVNSQIFSIANRVSYLLNFTGPSLTVDTACSSSLYAIHLACESIRSGQSRMAIAGGVNLSLHPSKYITLSKGQFSASDGRCRAFCEGGTGYVPAEGVGAIFLKPLQEAIRDNDSIYGVIKGSAASHAGKTNGYTVPNPVSQSMVIEHALTQSQIDPRSISCMEAHGTGTALGDPIEVTGLTDVFRKYTKETGFCSLSSVKSNIGHAEAAAGIAQMTKVILQLKHQTLVKNVMHGKGLNPNIDFAQTPFNVQEKTEEWKRPTLQGQEIPRRAGISSFGAGGANAHVVVEEYISKEPEQSKISNTLLVPSLILLSAKNRERLNVQLQQLLTAIENQRFVDADLKDVAYTLQIGREAMDERMAVIAISINELKEKLRSFLAEVDDVTDLYRGHVSRRKDNITVLSEECQEQKEEWLECADYRKLADSWVKGTDFDWNKLYGEKKPRRISLPTYPFSKERYWISEEKQTIADTRLVQQNESRFNEALYTQVIEEMVSENISIDTAVQRLKTISK
;
A
#
# COMPACT_ATOMS: atom_id res chain seq x y z
N PRO A 1 27.08 -26.32 8.61
CA PRO A 1 27.42 -27.76 8.70
C PRO A 1 26.91 -28.55 7.47
N PRO A 2 27.75 -29.33 6.78
CA PRO A 2 27.27 -30.21 5.72
C PRO A 2 26.35 -31.25 6.35
N ARG A 3 25.09 -31.32 5.88
CA ARG A 3 24.14 -32.35 6.31
C ARG A 3 24.77 -33.72 6.05
N ARG A 4 24.95 -34.53 7.09
CA ARG A 4 25.30 -35.97 6.96
C ARG A 4 24.44 -36.55 5.83
N LYS A 5 25.04 -37.25 4.87
CA LYS A 5 24.30 -38.04 3.88
C LYS A 5 23.47 -39.07 4.67
N GLN A 6 22.19 -38.76 4.89
CA GLN A 6 21.23 -39.71 5.44
C GLN A 6 21.06 -40.82 4.40
N GLU A 7 21.28 -42.06 4.80
CA GLU A 7 20.98 -43.22 3.96
C GLU A 7 19.46 -43.27 3.71
N PRO A 8 19.01 -43.61 2.49
CA PRO A 8 17.59 -43.69 2.18
C PRO A 8 16.93 -44.75 3.06
N ILE A 9 15.73 -44.46 3.60
CA ILE A 9 14.94 -45.47 4.30
C ILE A 9 14.60 -46.59 3.30
N PRO A 10 15.01 -47.84 3.54
CA PRO A 10 14.73 -48.92 2.61
C PRO A 10 13.22 -49.22 2.61
N ILE A 11 12.61 -49.12 1.43
CA ILE A 11 11.23 -49.55 1.15
C ILE A 11 11.29 -50.96 0.57
N ASN A 12 10.46 -51.87 1.09
CA ASN A 12 10.29 -53.24 0.63
C ASN A 12 8.95 -53.81 1.15
N ASP A 13 8.63 -55.06 0.85
CA ASP A 13 7.36 -55.69 1.23
C ASP A 13 7.14 -55.76 2.76
N HIS A 14 8.20 -55.76 3.56
CA HIS A 14 8.15 -55.72 5.03
C HIS A 14 8.16 -54.29 5.61
N ASN A 15 8.33 -53.28 4.76
CA ASN A 15 8.34 -51.87 5.09
C ASN A 15 7.84 -51.02 3.89
N PRO A 16 6.56 -51.16 3.49
CA PRO A 16 6.06 -50.52 2.28
C PRO A 16 5.92 -49.00 2.45
N ALA A 17 6.03 -48.28 1.36
CA ALA A 17 5.70 -46.86 1.29
C ALA A 17 4.18 -46.67 1.31
N LEU A 18 3.70 -45.78 2.19
CA LEU A 18 2.28 -45.45 2.31
C LEU A 18 1.98 -44.19 1.48
N ILE A 19 1.55 -44.37 0.24
CA ILE A 19 1.23 -43.29 -0.68
C ILE A 19 -0.20 -42.83 -0.44
N VAL A 20 -0.40 -41.54 -0.13
CA VAL A 20 -1.72 -40.98 0.14
C VAL A 20 -2.05 -39.86 -0.85
N LEU A 21 -3.26 -39.86 -1.39
CA LEU A 21 -3.80 -38.82 -2.25
C LEU A 21 -5.17 -38.39 -1.72
N SER A 22 -5.53 -37.13 -1.92
CA SER A 22 -6.85 -36.66 -1.54
C SER A 22 -7.29 -35.47 -2.39
N ALA A 23 -8.58 -35.40 -2.68
CA ALA A 23 -9.18 -34.30 -3.43
C ALA A 23 -10.56 -33.90 -2.92
N ARG A 24 -11.07 -32.75 -3.37
CA ARG A 24 -12.41 -32.27 -2.99
C ARG A 24 -13.54 -33.17 -3.51
N ASN A 25 -13.32 -33.85 -4.63
CA ASN A 25 -14.29 -34.76 -5.23
C ASN A 25 -13.58 -35.91 -5.97
N GLU A 26 -14.34 -36.93 -6.36
CA GLU A 26 -13.81 -38.15 -6.96
C GLU A 26 -13.10 -37.91 -8.29
N GLU A 27 -13.65 -37.04 -9.13
CA GLU A 27 -13.09 -36.73 -10.44
C GLU A 27 -11.68 -36.13 -10.29
N ARG A 28 -11.52 -35.18 -9.37
CA ARG A 28 -10.23 -34.58 -9.04
C ARG A 28 -9.26 -35.60 -8.43
N LEU A 29 -9.75 -36.55 -7.63
CA LEU A 29 -8.91 -37.62 -7.06
C LEU A 29 -8.39 -38.57 -8.16
N LYS A 30 -9.24 -38.94 -9.13
CA LYS A 30 -8.83 -39.74 -10.29
C LYS A 30 -7.80 -39.01 -11.15
N GLU A 31 -8.03 -37.72 -11.43
CA GLU A 31 -7.06 -36.93 -12.18
C GLU A 31 -5.73 -36.80 -11.43
N GLN A 32 -5.76 -36.63 -10.10
CA GLN A 32 -4.55 -36.56 -9.29
C GLN A 32 -3.75 -37.87 -9.35
N ALA A 33 -4.43 -39.01 -9.28
CA ALA A 33 -3.80 -40.33 -9.44
C ALA A 33 -3.23 -40.54 -10.85
N GLN A 34 -3.93 -40.09 -11.90
CA GLN A 34 -3.44 -40.10 -13.28
C GLN A 34 -2.17 -39.26 -13.45
N GLN A 35 -2.12 -38.07 -12.87
CA GLN A 35 -0.95 -37.20 -12.93
C GLN A 35 0.25 -37.80 -12.21
N LEU A 36 0.06 -38.39 -11.02
CA LEU A 36 1.14 -39.09 -10.31
C LEU A 36 1.64 -40.30 -11.10
N LEU A 37 0.72 -41.10 -11.66
CA LEU A 37 1.05 -42.25 -12.50
C LEU A 37 1.86 -41.84 -13.74
N ARG A 38 1.49 -40.74 -14.39
CA ARG A 38 2.24 -40.19 -15.53
C ARG A 38 3.66 -39.78 -15.10
N ALA A 39 3.79 -39.04 -14.00
CA ALA A 39 5.09 -38.61 -13.48
C ALA A 39 6.00 -39.82 -13.16
N ILE A 40 5.45 -40.90 -12.61
CA ILE A 40 6.18 -42.16 -12.38
C ILE A 40 6.75 -42.73 -13.67
N LYS A 41 5.96 -42.74 -14.75
CA LYS A 41 6.37 -43.28 -16.05
C LYS A 41 7.38 -42.39 -16.79
N GLU A 42 7.27 -41.07 -16.65
CA GLU A 42 8.03 -40.10 -17.45
C GLU A 42 9.31 -39.60 -16.76
N GLU A 43 9.33 -39.48 -15.44
CA GLU A 43 10.45 -38.85 -14.70
C GLU A 43 11.51 -39.85 -14.19
N GLY A 44 11.37 -41.14 -14.50
CA GLY A 44 12.38 -42.17 -14.20
C GLY A 44 12.57 -42.43 -12.70
N PHE A 45 11.49 -42.34 -11.90
CA PHE A 45 11.56 -42.66 -10.47
C PHE A 45 11.91 -44.15 -10.26
N SER A 46 12.93 -44.41 -9.43
CA SER A 46 13.23 -45.74 -8.88
C SER A 46 12.80 -45.89 -7.42
N ASP A 47 12.84 -47.11 -6.90
CA ASP A 47 12.41 -47.47 -5.54
C ASP A 47 13.03 -46.62 -4.43
N ARG A 48 14.24 -46.09 -4.66
CA ARG A 48 14.92 -45.17 -3.72
C ARG A 48 14.13 -43.89 -3.43
N HIS A 49 13.19 -43.51 -4.30
CA HIS A 49 12.38 -42.29 -4.15
C HIS A 49 11.04 -42.54 -3.45
N LEU A 50 10.64 -43.80 -3.22
CA LEU A 50 9.33 -44.12 -2.61
C LEU A 50 9.17 -43.53 -1.21
N ALA A 51 10.22 -43.56 -0.39
CA ALA A 51 10.20 -42.99 0.94
C ALA A 51 10.02 -41.46 0.90
N ASP A 52 10.72 -40.78 -0.01
CA ASP A 52 10.62 -39.33 -0.24
C ASP A 52 9.24 -38.95 -0.81
N MET A 53 8.68 -39.78 -1.70
CA MET A 53 7.35 -39.60 -2.29
C MET A 53 6.24 -39.74 -1.26
N ALA A 54 6.25 -40.84 -0.48
CA ALA A 54 5.31 -41.07 0.61
C ALA A 54 5.35 -39.93 1.63
N TYR A 55 6.56 -39.55 2.06
CA TYR A 55 6.74 -38.46 3.00
C TYR A 55 6.20 -37.13 2.45
N THR A 56 6.50 -36.80 1.19
CA THR A 56 6.00 -35.57 0.54
C THR A 56 4.47 -35.53 0.52
N LEU A 57 3.82 -36.64 0.17
CA LEU A 57 2.36 -36.70 0.05
C LEU A 57 1.66 -36.70 1.42
N GLN A 58 2.26 -37.31 2.43
CA GLN A 58 1.68 -37.39 3.78
C GLN A 58 1.75 -36.08 4.57
N ILE A 59 2.89 -35.39 4.50
CA ILE A 59 3.14 -34.19 5.34
C ILE A 59 3.15 -32.88 4.54
N GLY A 60 3.14 -32.96 3.21
CA GLY A 60 3.20 -31.81 2.31
C GLY A 60 1.89 -31.49 1.59
N ARG A 61 0.85 -32.31 1.77
CA ARG A 61 -0.48 -32.13 1.15
C ARG A 61 -1.56 -32.12 2.23
N GLU A 62 -2.59 -31.30 2.01
CA GLU A 62 -3.76 -31.23 2.87
C GLU A 62 -4.72 -32.38 2.57
N ALA A 63 -5.23 -33.04 3.61
CA ALA A 63 -6.12 -34.19 3.48
C ALA A 63 -7.57 -33.77 3.24
N MET A 64 -8.02 -33.86 1.99
CA MET A 64 -9.36 -33.44 1.55
C MET A 64 -10.44 -34.53 1.74
N GLU A 65 -11.63 -34.26 1.21
CA GLU A 65 -12.87 -35.04 1.37
C GLU A 65 -12.81 -36.46 0.78
N GLU A 66 -12.34 -36.60 -0.46
CA GLU A 66 -12.15 -37.90 -1.11
C GLU A 66 -10.69 -38.31 -0.93
N ARG A 67 -10.45 -39.52 -0.44
CA ARG A 67 -9.10 -39.98 -0.06
C ARG A 67 -8.79 -41.34 -0.68
N LEU A 68 -7.56 -41.48 -1.17
CA LEU A 68 -6.96 -42.71 -1.67
C LEU A 68 -5.67 -42.96 -0.90
N ALA A 69 -5.46 -44.18 -0.43
CA ALA A 69 -4.19 -44.61 0.13
C ALA A 69 -3.74 -45.94 -0.50
N VAL A 70 -2.46 -46.04 -0.81
CA VAL A 70 -1.84 -47.18 -1.50
C VAL A 70 -0.61 -47.59 -0.72
N MET A 71 -0.49 -48.87 -0.35
CA MET A 71 0.78 -49.42 0.13
C MET A 71 1.55 -49.99 -1.06
N ALA A 72 2.83 -49.64 -1.20
CA ALA A 72 3.68 -50.16 -2.26
C ALA A 72 5.10 -50.43 -1.74
N GLY A 73 5.62 -51.62 -2.00
CA GLY A 73 7.01 -52.04 -1.76
C GLY A 73 7.97 -51.64 -2.90
N SER A 74 7.45 -51.34 -4.09
CA SER A 74 8.25 -50.85 -5.24
C SER A 74 7.50 -49.80 -6.09
N ILE A 75 8.23 -49.05 -6.93
CA ILE A 75 7.63 -48.08 -7.86
C ILE A 75 6.74 -48.77 -8.88
N LYS A 76 7.15 -49.96 -9.34
CA LYS A 76 6.36 -50.76 -10.28
C LYS A 76 5.01 -51.16 -9.66
N GLU A 77 5.02 -51.59 -8.41
CA GLU A 77 3.79 -51.91 -7.68
C GLU A 77 2.89 -50.69 -7.48
N LEU A 78 3.49 -49.53 -7.17
CA LEU A 78 2.75 -48.27 -7.09
C LEU A 78 2.11 -47.90 -8.44
N GLU A 79 2.84 -48.06 -9.54
CA GLU A 79 2.36 -47.82 -10.91
C GLU A 79 1.14 -48.70 -11.22
N GLU A 80 1.24 -50.01 -10.95
CA GLU A 80 0.16 -50.98 -11.18
C GLU A 80 -1.08 -50.64 -10.33
N LYS A 81 -0.90 -50.30 -9.06
CA LYS A 81 -2.00 -49.95 -8.13
C LYS A 81 -2.68 -48.64 -8.52
N LEU A 82 -1.92 -47.62 -8.92
CA LEU A 82 -2.48 -46.36 -9.41
C LEU A 82 -3.20 -46.55 -10.76
N GLN A 83 -2.64 -47.35 -11.68
CA GLN A 83 -3.28 -47.67 -12.96
C GLN A 83 -4.60 -48.41 -12.75
N SER A 84 -4.66 -49.36 -11.82
CA SER A 84 -5.90 -50.08 -11.45
C SER A 84 -6.96 -49.11 -10.92
N PHE A 85 -6.60 -48.23 -9.99
CA PHE A 85 -7.51 -47.20 -9.46
C PHE A 85 -8.05 -46.27 -10.56
N VAL A 86 -7.16 -45.77 -11.42
CA VAL A 86 -7.52 -44.88 -12.54
C VAL A 86 -8.46 -45.56 -13.53
N SER A 87 -8.20 -46.83 -13.84
CA SER A 87 -8.98 -47.61 -14.81
C SER A 87 -10.29 -48.14 -14.21
N SER A 88 -10.58 -47.84 -12.94
CA SER A 88 -11.75 -48.31 -12.19
C SER A 88 -11.91 -49.85 -12.18
N GLN A 89 -10.80 -50.59 -12.20
CA GLN A 89 -10.80 -52.05 -12.05
C GLN A 89 -10.97 -52.44 -10.57
N GLU A 90 -11.61 -53.58 -10.28
CA GLU A 90 -11.99 -53.97 -8.91
C GLU A 90 -10.82 -54.10 -7.92
N LYS A 91 -11.16 -53.95 -6.63
CA LYS A 91 -10.31 -53.95 -5.43
C LYS A 91 -8.94 -54.60 -5.60
N SER A 92 -7.93 -53.76 -5.84
CA SER A 92 -6.53 -54.16 -5.66
C SER A 92 -6.23 -54.30 -4.16
N GLU A 93 -5.51 -55.36 -3.79
CA GLU A 93 -4.99 -55.54 -2.44
C GLU A 93 -4.14 -54.31 -2.06
N ASP A 94 -4.28 -53.85 -0.82
CA ASP A 94 -3.62 -52.67 -0.25
C ASP A 94 -3.90 -51.30 -0.91
N VAL A 95 -5.02 -51.18 -1.61
CA VAL A 95 -5.59 -49.90 -2.06
C VAL A 95 -6.85 -49.57 -1.25
N TYR A 96 -6.81 -48.46 -0.52
CA TYR A 96 -7.86 -47.99 0.37
C TYR A 96 -8.47 -46.72 -0.20
N ARG A 97 -9.79 -46.64 -0.25
CA ARG A 97 -10.53 -45.45 -0.70
C ARG A 97 -11.64 -45.11 0.28
N GLY A 98 -11.90 -43.83 0.50
CA GLY A 98 -13.01 -43.38 1.33
C GLY A 98 -13.38 -41.91 1.11
N GLN A 99 -14.57 -41.57 1.61
CA GLN A 99 -15.12 -40.22 1.60
C GLN A 99 -15.44 -39.80 3.04
N VAL A 100 -14.89 -38.67 3.48
CA VAL A 100 -14.94 -38.25 4.90
C VAL A 100 -16.37 -38.00 5.39
N LYS A 101 -17.18 -37.21 4.67
CA LYS A 101 -18.58 -36.89 5.07
C LYS A 101 -19.45 -38.13 5.22
N ARG A 102 -19.29 -39.13 4.33
CA ARG A 102 -20.07 -40.38 4.39
C ARG A 102 -19.73 -41.24 5.61
N HIS A 103 -18.56 -41.04 6.21
CA HIS A 103 -18.07 -41.82 7.34
C HIS A 103 -17.97 -41.02 8.64
N LYS A 104 -18.44 -39.75 8.66
CA LYS A 104 -18.39 -38.85 9.82
C LYS A 104 -19.15 -39.44 11.02
N GLU A 105 -20.34 -40.02 10.82
CA GLU A 105 -21.14 -40.66 11.88
C GLU A 105 -20.47 -41.94 12.44
N THR A 106 -19.84 -42.74 11.57
CA THR A 106 -19.14 -43.97 12.00
C THR A 106 -17.86 -43.66 12.78
N LEU A 107 -17.20 -42.54 12.48
CA LEU A 107 -16.01 -42.07 13.21
C LEU A 107 -16.34 -41.28 14.48
N ALA A 108 -17.50 -40.62 14.55
CA ALA A 108 -17.96 -39.93 15.76
C ALA A 108 -18.13 -40.87 16.96
N LEU A 109 -18.34 -42.17 16.71
CA LEU A 109 -18.38 -43.23 17.73
C LEU A 109 -16.99 -43.59 18.30
N LEU A 110 -15.90 -43.14 17.68
CA LEU A 110 -14.53 -43.35 18.13
C LEU A 110 -14.04 -42.10 18.85
N VAL A 111 -14.06 -42.10 20.19
CA VAL A 111 -13.49 -41.03 21.01
C VAL A 111 -12.00 -40.95 20.75
N ILE A 112 -11.50 -39.80 20.26
CA ILE A 112 -10.06 -39.55 20.15
C ILE A 112 -9.56 -39.17 21.55
N ASP A 113 -9.15 -40.18 22.32
CA ASP A 113 -8.57 -40.03 23.65
C ASP A 113 -7.07 -40.45 23.68
N GLU A 114 -6.47 -40.41 24.86
CA GLU A 114 -5.09 -40.89 25.05
C GLU A 114 -4.92 -42.36 24.65
N ASP A 115 -5.94 -43.19 24.79
CA ASP A 115 -5.86 -44.63 24.52
C ASP A 115 -5.93 -44.92 23.02
N MET A 116 -6.71 -44.15 22.25
CA MET A 116 -6.66 -44.16 20.79
C MET A 116 -5.31 -43.66 20.26
N THR A 117 -4.73 -42.64 20.90
CA THR A 117 -3.38 -42.15 20.54
C THR A 117 -2.32 -43.22 20.78
N LYS A 118 -2.37 -43.90 21.93
CA LYS A 118 -1.51 -45.06 22.24
C LYS A 118 -1.74 -46.23 21.29
N ALA A 119 -2.98 -46.46 20.87
CA ALA A 119 -3.31 -47.51 19.90
C ALA A 119 -2.73 -47.21 18.51
N ILE A 120 -2.79 -45.95 18.05
CA ILE A 120 -2.15 -45.51 16.80
C ILE A 120 -0.63 -45.69 16.89
N ASP A 121 0.00 -45.29 18.00
CA ASP A 121 1.44 -45.45 18.21
C ASP A 121 1.83 -46.94 18.27
N ALA A 122 1.00 -47.78 18.90
CA ALA A 122 1.15 -49.23 18.90
C ALA A 122 0.97 -49.84 17.50
N TRP A 123 0.12 -49.29 16.65
CA TRP A 123 -0.05 -49.75 15.27
C TRP A 123 1.11 -49.32 14.38
N ILE A 124 1.64 -48.11 14.54
CA ILE A 124 2.84 -47.64 13.84
C ILE A 124 4.05 -48.51 14.20
N SER A 125 4.30 -48.72 15.51
CA SER A 125 5.42 -49.57 15.98
C SER A 125 5.28 -51.04 15.59
N LYS A 126 4.06 -51.58 15.56
CA LYS A 126 3.77 -52.96 15.11
C LYS A 126 3.55 -53.05 13.59
N LYS A 127 3.83 -51.99 12.82
CA LYS A 127 3.66 -51.93 11.36
C LYS A 127 2.28 -52.34 10.83
N LYS A 128 1.21 -52.04 11.58
CA LYS A 128 -0.18 -52.32 11.20
C LYS A 128 -0.74 -51.24 10.25
N TYR A 129 -0.07 -51.02 9.12
CA TYR A 129 -0.37 -49.93 8.20
C TYR A 129 -1.73 -50.04 7.51
N ALA A 130 -2.20 -51.24 7.20
CA ALA A 130 -3.54 -51.48 6.63
C ALA A 130 -4.65 -50.84 7.49
N LYS A 131 -4.57 -51.01 8.82
CA LYS A 131 -5.54 -50.42 9.75
C LYS A 131 -5.46 -48.89 9.76
N LEU A 132 -4.23 -48.35 9.76
CA LEU A 132 -3.97 -46.92 9.72
C LEU A 132 -4.56 -46.27 8.45
N LEU A 133 -4.31 -46.84 7.28
CA LEU A 133 -4.82 -46.32 6.00
C LEU A 133 -6.34 -46.43 5.91
N SER A 134 -6.93 -47.53 6.38
CA SER A 134 -8.38 -47.72 6.37
C SER A 134 -9.15 -46.68 7.21
N LEU A 135 -8.53 -46.17 8.28
CA LEU A 135 -9.11 -45.12 9.12
C LEU A 135 -8.83 -43.74 8.54
N TRP A 136 -7.64 -43.53 7.97
CA TRP A 136 -7.28 -42.28 7.31
C TRP A 136 -8.25 -41.92 6.18
N VAL A 137 -8.52 -42.87 5.27
CA VAL A 137 -9.42 -42.64 4.13
C VAL A 137 -10.87 -42.39 4.56
N LYS A 138 -11.24 -42.80 5.77
CA LYS A 138 -12.56 -42.53 6.36
C LYS A 138 -12.66 -41.16 7.02
N GLY A 139 -11.53 -40.49 7.28
CA GLY A 139 -11.52 -39.15 7.89
C GLY A 139 -10.62 -38.98 9.10
N LEU A 140 -10.09 -40.05 9.69
CA LEU A 140 -9.24 -39.94 10.87
C LEU A 140 -7.92 -39.22 10.50
N SER A 141 -7.56 -38.20 11.27
CA SER A 141 -6.27 -37.51 11.16
C SER A 141 -5.26 -38.10 12.14
N PHE A 142 -3.99 -38.15 11.74
CA PHE A 142 -2.89 -38.52 12.63
C PHE A 142 -1.59 -37.88 12.16
N ASP A 143 -0.64 -37.80 13.08
CA ASP A 143 0.69 -37.24 12.82
C ASP A 143 1.57 -38.24 12.06
N TRP A 144 1.63 -38.09 10.74
CA TRP A 144 2.47 -38.88 9.85
C TRP A 144 3.98 -38.79 10.18
N THR A 145 4.44 -37.77 10.90
CA THR A 145 5.87 -37.63 11.25
C THR A 145 6.35 -38.75 12.17
N LYS A 146 5.43 -39.40 12.90
CA LYS A 146 5.73 -40.55 13.76
C LYS A 146 6.20 -41.79 12.99
N LEU A 147 5.94 -41.89 11.67
CA LEU A 147 6.40 -43.02 10.85
C LEU A 147 7.93 -43.02 10.61
N TYR A 148 8.59 -41.87 10.78
CA TYR A 148 9.96 -41.67 10.29
C TYR A 148 11.01 -41.47 11.40
N GLY A 149 10.58 -41.29 12.65
CA GLY A 149 11.51 -41.06 13.78
C GLY A 149 12.45 -39.87 13.54
N GLU A 150 13.75 -40.04 13.82
CA GLU A 150 14.77 -39.00 13.63
C GLU A 150 15.29 -38.89 12.18
N ALA A 151 15.19 -39.97 11.39
CA ALA A 151 15.66 -40.01 10.01
C ALA A 151 14.50 -39.69 9.05
N ARG A 152 14.30 -38.39 8.78
CA ARG A 152 13.21 -37.94 7.91
C ARG A 152 13.60 -37.99 6.42
N PRO A 153 12.77 -38.59 5.55
CA PRO A 153 12.94 -38.50 4.10
C PRO A 153 12.93 -37.04 3.62
N ARG A 154 13.37 -36.82 2.38
CA ARG A 154 13.35 -35.49 1.75
C ARG A 154 11.98 -35.24 1.11
N ARG A 155 11.53 -33.98 1.15
CA ARG A 155 10.43 -33.55 0.28
C ARG A 155 10.94 -33.46 -1.15
N MET A 156 10.17 -33.95 -2.10
CA MET A 156 10.50 -33.93 -3.53
C MET A 156 9.42 -33.24 -4.36
N SER A 157 9.76 -32.86 -5.59
CA SER A 157 8.77 -32.36 -6.55
C SER A 157 7.87 -33.51 -6.98
N LEU A 158 6.56 -33.28 -6.91
CA LEU A 158 5.52 -34.22 -7.35
C LEU A 158 4.39 -33.39 -8.01
N PRO A 159 3.56 -34.02 -8.86
CA PRO A 159 2.41 -33.34 -9.47
C PRO A 159 1.57 -32.57 -8.46
N THR A 160 1.11 -31.38 -8.88
CA THR A 160 0.29 -30.47 -8.07
C THR A 160 -1.17 -30.90 -8.08
N TYR A 161 -2.01 -30.21 -7.30
CA TYR A 161 -3.45 -30.50 -7.27
C TYR A 161 -4.11 -30.15 -8.62
N PRO A 162 -4.92 -31.05 -9.21
CA PRO A 162 -5.61 -30.80 -10.47
C PRO A 162 -6.81 -29.87 -10.28
N PHE A 163 -6.59 -28.55 -10.24
CA PHE A 163 -7.70 -27.58 -10.18
C PHE A 163 -8.66 -27.74 -11.37
N ALA A 164 -9.95 -27.61 -11.10
CA ALA A 164 -10.98 -27.65 -12.13
C ALA A 164 -10.75 -26.52 -13.15
N ARG A 165 -10.84 -26.84 -14.45
CA ARG A 165 -10.60 -25.90 -15.56
C ARG A 165 -11.91 -25.48 -16.20
N GLU A 166 -12.79 -24.90 -15.39
CA GLU A 166 -14.08 -24.37 -15.83
C GLU A 166 -13.91 -22.91 -16.29
N SER A 167 -14.68 -22.51 -17.30
CA SER A 167 -14.65 -21.13 -17.82
C SER A 167 -15.67 -20.27 -17.08
N TYR A 168 -15.18 -19.23 -16.42
CA TYR A 168 -15.98 -18.23 -15.71
C TYR A 168 -15.74 -16.85 -16.34
N TRP A 169 -16.17 -16.68 -17.59
CA TRP A 169 -16.16 -15.39 -18.27
C TRP A 169 -17.51 -14.69 -18.14
N ILE A 170 -17.55 -13.34 -18.19
CA ILE A 170 -18.81 -12.60 -18.24
C ILE A 170 -19.61 -13.09 -19.45
N PRO A 171 -20.78 -13.72 -19.27
CA PRO A 171 -21.50 -14.32 -20.38
C PRO A 171 -22.02 -13.25 -21.32
N LYS A 172 -21.88 -13.45 -22.64
CA LYS A 172 -22.29 -12.47 -23.66
C LYS A 172 -23.78 -12.06 -23.59
N ASN A 173 -24.62 -12.87 -22.93
CA ASN A 173 -26.08 -12.71 -22.88
C ASN A 173 -26.65 -12.46 -21.46
N GLU A 174 -25.82 -12.31 -20.41
CA GLU A 174 -26.29 -12.18 -19.01
C GLU A 174 -26.21 -10.77 -18.41
N LEU A 175 -26.07 -9.72 -19.21
CA LEU A 175 -26.18 -8.33 -18.72
C LEU A 175 -27.58 -8.00 -18.12
N ASP A 176 -28.56 -8.92 -18.23
CA ASP A 176 -29.95 -8.75 -17.77
C ASP A 176 -30.38 -9.68 -16.60
N LEU A 177 -29.50 -10.52 -16.04
CA LEU A 177 -29.89 -11.62 -15.12
C LEU A 177 -29.07 -11.67 -13.82
N GLU A 178 -29.09 -10.63 -12.99
CA GLU A 178 -28.67 -10.77 -11.58
C GLU A 178 -29.86 -10.62 -10.66
N MET A 179 -30.34 -11.73 -10.08
CA MET A 179 -31.04 -11.79 -8.78
C MET A 179 -31.57 -13.22 -8.57
N ASN A 180 -30.91 -14.01 -7.70
CA ASN A 180 -31.54 -14.94 -6.74
C ASN A 180 -30.55 -16.00 -6.24
N TYR A 181 -30.10 -15.88 -4.99
CA TYR A 181 -29.74 -17.05 -4.19
C TYR A 181 -30.29 -16.89 -2.77
N ARG A 182 -31.30 -17.71 -2.43
CA ARG A 182 -31.77 -18.01 -1.07
C ARG A 182 -31.55 -19.50 -0.83
N SER A 183 -30.96 -19.86 0.32
CA SER A 183 -30.72 -21.23 0.77
C SER A 183 -31.85 -21.74 1.68
N LYS A 184 -32.11 -23.06 1.65
CA LYS A 184 -33.09 -23.78 2.49
C LYS A 184 -32.52 -25.09 3.08
N GLU A 185 -32.74 -25.24 4.39
CA GLU A 185 -33.24 -26.41 5.17
C GLU A 185 -32.36 -27.54 5.77
N ALA A 186 -33.00 -28.20 6.76
CA ALA A 186 -32.58 -28.68 8.10
C ALA A 186 -32.47 -30.22 8.25
N PHE A 187 -31.88 -30.75 9.36
CA PHE A 187 -31.92 -32.13 9.92
C PHE A 187 -31.03 -32.27 11.20
N SER A 188 -31.49 -33.11 12.15
CA SER A 188 -31.34 -33.32 13.63
C SER A 188 -30.17 -34.21 14.13
N VAL A 189 -29.93 -34.61 15.42
CA VAL A 189 -29.90 -34.14 16.85
C VAL A 189 -29.31 -35.33 17.65
N ALA A 190 -28.39 -35.13 18.62
CA ALA A 190 -28.21 -35.96 19.86
C ALA A 190 -27.02 -35.52 20.78
N ASP A 191 -27.16 -35.78 22.09
CA ASP A 191 -26.55 -35.12 23.28
C ASP A 191 -25.17 -35.61 23.80
N GLY A 192 -24.50 -34.78 24.66
CA GLY A 192 -23.81 -35.28 25.87
C GLY A 192 -22.52 -34.61 26.45
N ASN A 193 -22.67 -33.57 27.29
CA ASN A 193 -21.95 -33.11 28.53
C ASN A 193 -20.40 -33.17 28.80
N ASP A 194 -19.86 -32.00 29.18
CA ASP A 194 -18.83 -31.67 30.20
C ASP A 194 -18.83 -30.13 30.46
N LEU A 195 -18.17 -29.53 31.46
CA LEU A 195 -18.35 -28.09 31.83
C LEU A 195 -17.97 -27.06 30.73
N THR A 196 -16.96 -27.35 29.91
CA THR A 196 -16.64 -26.58 28.70
C THR A 196 -17.69 -26.83 27.61
N LEU A 197 -18.16 -28.07 27.50
CA LEU A 197 -19.26 -28.51 26.63
C LEU A 197 -20.59 -27.83 27.01
N ALA A 198 -20.87 -27.59 28.29
CA ALA A 198 -22.06 -26.88 28.75
C ALA A 198 -22.02 -25.39 28.37
N SER A 199 -20.83 -24.78 28.39
CA SER A 199 -20.61 -23.41 27.91
C SER A 199 -20.74 -23.32 26.39
N VAL A 200 -20.19 -24.31 25.67
CA VAL A 200 -20.34 -24.48 24.22
C VAL A 200 -21.81 -24.68 23.83
N ASP A 201 -22.54 -25.56 24.51
CA ASP A 201 -23.96 -25.84 24.27
C ASP A 201 -24.84 -24.62 24.54
N TYR A 202 -24.48 -23.84 25.56
CA TYR A 202 -25.18 -22.60 25.85
C TYR A 202 -24.93 -21.54 24.77
N ILE A 203 -23.68 -21.34 24.33
CA ILE A 203 -23.36 -20.44 23.21
C ILE A 203 -24.01 -20.93 21.90
N LYS A 204 -24.03 -22.24 21.66
CA LYS A 204 -24.79 -22.85 20.56
C LYS A 204 -26.26 -22.46 20.62
N LYS A 205 -26.91 -22.47 21.79
CA LYS A 205 -28.32 -22.04 21.94
C LYS A 205 -28.52 -20.59 21.55
N ILE A 206 -27.64 -19.67 21.97
CA ILE A 206 -27.74 -18.25 21.58
C ILE A 206 -27.58 -18.09 20.07
N ILE A 207 -26.56 -18.75 19.50
CA ILE A 207 -26.28 -18.70 18.07
C ILE A 207 -27.45 -19.30 17.30
N ALA A 208 -28.03 -20.39 17.78
CA ALA A 208 -29.23 -21.01 17.20
C ALA A 208 -30.46 -20.09 17.24
N GLU A 209 -30.66 -19.33 18.32
CA GLU A 209 -31.77 -18.38 18.42
C GLU A 209 -31.68 -17.25 17.39
N VAL A 210 -30.47 -16.76 17.12
CA VAL A 210 -30.19 -15.68 16.16
C VAL A 210 -30.19 -16.19 14.72
N THR A 211 -29.45 -17.26 14.46
CA THR A 211 -29.24 -17.82 13.10
C THR A 211 -30.40 -18.69 12.61
N LYS A 212 -31.30 -19.12 13.52
CA LYS A 212 -32.33 -20.14 13.27
C LYS A 212 -31.78 -21.51 12.83
N ILE A 213 -30.48 -21.73 12.98
CA ILE A 213 -29.80 -23.01 12.77
C ILE A 213 -29.93 -23.82 14.06
N SER A 214 -30.32 -25.11 14.00
CA SER A 214 -30.40 -25.92 15.22
C SER A 214 -29.02 -26.11 15.85
N THR A 215 -28.96 -26.20 17.17
CA THR A 215 -27.73 -26.35 17.96
C THR A 215 -26.86 -27.54 17.51
N ASP A 216 -27.48 -28.57 16.94
CA ASP A 216 -26.83 -29.81 16.49
C ASP A 216 -26.06 -29.66 15.18
N ARG A 217 -26.37 -28.62 14.40
CA ARG A 217 -25.68 -28.27 13.14
C ARG A 217 -24.53 -27.29 13.33
N LEU A 218 -24.40 -26.74 14.54
CA LEU A 218 -23.34 -25.84 14.91
C LEU A 218 -22.12 -26.67 15.32
N ASP A 219 -21.18 -26.85 14.40
CA ASP A 219 -19.87 -27.43 14.71
C ASP A 219 -19.08 -26.44 15.57
N SER A 220 -18.65 -26.86 16.76
CA SER A 220 -18.05 -25.95 17.74
C SER A 220 -16.65 -25.48 17.34
N GLU A 221 -15.97 -26.25 16.49
CA GLU A 221 -14.65 -25.94 15.94
C GLU A 221 -14.73 -25.24 14.57
N ALA A 222 -15.91 -25.23 13.94
CA ALA A 222 -16.11 -24.52 12.69
C ALA A 222 -16.05 -23.00 12.90
N LEU A 223 -15.57 -22.32 11.87
CA LEU A 223 -15.55 -20.87 11.85
C LEU A 223 -17.01 -20.36 11.79
N PHE A 224 -17.27 -19.23 12.43
CA PHE A 224 -18.60 -18.61 12.38
C PHE A 224 -19.08 -18.32 10.94
N GLU A 225 -18.17 -18.08 9.99
CA GLU A 225 -18.49 -17.94 8.55
C GLU A 225 -19.03 -19.25 7.95
N ASP A 226 -18.44 -20.40 8.28
CA ASP A 226 -18.88 -21.71 7.78
C ASP A 226 -20.28 -22.08 8.29
N ILE A 227 -20.69 -21.43 9.38
CA ILE A 227 -22.01 -21.52 10.01
C ILE A 227 -22.97 -20.44 9.44
N GLY A 228 -22.48 -19.49 8.66
CA GLY A 228 -23.28 -18.45 8.00
C GLY A 228 -23.55 -17.22 8.86
N LEU A 229 -22.75 -16.94 9.90
CA LEU A 229 -22.88 -15.72 10.68
C LEU A 229 -22.32 -14.51 9.91
N ASP A 230 -23.20 -13.56 9.58
CA ASP A 230 -22.82 -12.26 9.03
C ASP A 230 -22.69 -11.16 10.11
N SER A 231 -22.30 -9.95 9.70
CA SER A 231 -22.12 -8.82 10.62
C SER A 231 -23.40 -8.38 11.35
N ILE A 232 -24.59 -8.61 10.76
CA ILE A 232 -25.88 -8.29 11.39
C ILE A 232 -26.17 -9.30 12.49
N MET A 233 -25.97 -10.59 12.20
CA MET A 233 -26.12 -11.67 13.17
C MET A 233 -25.12 -11.53 14.32
N ILE A 234 -23.86 -11.17 14.04
CA ILE A 234 -22.84 -10.90 15.06
C ILE A 234 -23.26 -9.72 15.95
N SER A 235 -23.84 -8.65 15.40
CA SER A 235 -24.36 -7.53 16.19
C SER A 235 -25.51 -7.94 17.12
N GLN A 236 -26.45 -8.76 16.63
CA GLN A 236 -27.55 -9.29 17.44
C GLN A 236 -27.06 -10.24 18.55
N LEU A 237 -26.02 -11.03 18.25
CA LEU A 237 -25.37 -11.91 19.23
C LEU A 237 -24.66 -11.10 20.32
N ASN A 238 -23.92 -10.05 19.94
CA ASN A 238 -23.31 -9.13 20.90
C ASN A 238 -24.35 -8.52 21.83
N GLN A 239 -25.48 -8.04 21.30
CA GLN A 239 -26.56 -7.48 22.13
C GLN A 239 -27.15 -8.51 23.10
N LYS A 240 -27.37 -9.75 22.65
CA LYS A 240 -27.89 -10.83 23.50
C LYS A 240 -26.91 -11.22 24.61
N ILE A 241 -25.62 -11.30 24.29
CA ILE A 241 -24.60 -11.68 25.28
C ILE A 241 -24.34 -10.53 26.26
N GLN A 242 -24.37 -9.28 25.81
CA GLN A 242 -24.25 -8.09 26.68
C GLN A 242 -25.33 -8.04 27.77
N GLN A 243 -26.53 -8.58 27.51
CA GLN A 243 -27.57 -8.70 28.53
C GLN A 243 -27.16 -9.56 29.73
N TRP A 244 -26.14 -10.41 29.58
CA TRP A 244 -25.74 -11.40 30.58
C TRP A 244 -24.43 -11.07 31.28
N VAL A 245 -23.45 -10.58 30.52
CA VAL A 245 -22.10 -10.27 31.04
C VAL A 245 -21.86 -8.78 31.24
N GLY A 246 -22.83 -7.94 30.91
CA GLY A 246 -22.70 -6.48 30.93
C GLY A 246 -21.95 -5.97 29.71
N ASN A 247 -20.97 -5.09 29.89
CA ASN A 247 -20.23 -4.52 28.77
C ASN A 247 -19.37 -5.61 28.11
N LEU A 248 -19.63 -5.88 26.84
CA LEU A 248 -18.91 -6.88 26.03
C LEU A 248 -18.26 -6.16 24.85
N ASP A 249 -16.98 -6.49 24.62
CA ASP A 249 -16.25 -6.02 23.44
C ASP A 249 -17.00 -6.44 22.16
N ALA A 250 -17.42 -5.47 21.35
CA ALA A 250 -18.15 -5.71 20.11
C ALA A 250 -17.32 -6.49 19.07
N THR A 251 -16.00 -6.53 19.23
CA THR A 251 -15.05 -7.22 18.35
C THR A 251 -14.82 -8.68 18.72
N LEU A 252 -15.43 -9.16 19.81
CA LEU A 252 -15.17 -10.47 20.40
C LEU A 252 -15.29 -11.63 19.41
N PHE A 253 -16.32 -11.64 18.57
CA PHE A 253 -16.57 -12.69 17.56
C PHE A 253 -15.55 -12.72 16.42
N PHE A 254 -14.76 -11.66 16.25
CA PHE A 254 -13.65 -11.60 15.29
C PHE A 254 -12.33 -12.09 15.92
N LYS A 255 -12.17 -11.94 17.23
CA LYS A 255 -11.01 -12.43 18.00
C LYS A 255 -11.10 -13.92 18.28
N TYR A 256 -12.30 -14.41 18.60
CA TYR A 256 -12.61 -15.81 18.85
C TYR A 256 -13.59 -16.28 17.78
N ASN A 257 -13.07 -16.87 16.70
CA ASN A 257 -13.82 -17.12 15.47
C ASN A 257 -14.57 -18.47 15.45
N THR A 258 -14.55 -19.21 16.55
CA THR A 258 -15.24 -20.50 16.73
C THR A 258 -16.04 -20.49 18.03
N ILE A 259 -17.08 -21.32 18.11
CA ILE A 259 -17.88 -21.48 19.34
C ILE A 259 -16.98 -21.97 20.49
N GLN A 260 -16.02 -22.85 20.19
CA GLN A 260 -15.08 -23.38 21.17
C GLN A 260 -14.18 -22.30 21.77
N SER A 261 -13.57 -21.47 20.91
CA SER A 261 -12.65 -20.41 21.36
C SER A 261 -13.40 -19.32 22.13
N LEU A 262 -14.64 -19.03 21.74
CA LEU A 262 -15.53 -18.10 22.43
C LEU A 262 -15.97 -18.66 23.81
N ALA A 263 -16.31 -19.94 23.89
CA ALA A 263 -16.66 -20.60 25.15
C ALA A 263 -15.49 -20.60 26.13
N ALA A 264 -14.27 -20.87 25.65
CA ALA A 264 -13.07 -20.81 26.47
C ALA A 264 -12.83 -19.40 27.05
N TYR A 265 -12.99 -18.35 26.23
CA TYR A 265 -12.89 -16.96 26.68
C TYR A 265 -13.89 -16.64 27.81
N PHE A 266 -15.15 -17.08 27.71
CA PHE A 266 -16.15 -16.82 28.75
C PHE A 266 -15.91 -17.61 30.04
N VAL A 267 -15.40 -18.84 29.94
CA VAL A 267 -15.00 -19.64 31.11
C VAL A 267 -13.83 -18.97 31.84
N GLU A 268 -12.87 -18.40 31.11
CA GLU A 268 -11.70 -17.72 31.69
C GLU A 268 -12.05 -16.33 32.25
N SER A 269 -12.82 -15.54 31.50
CA SER A 269 -13.06 -14.12 31.80
C SER A 269 -14.28 -13.89 32.69
N TYR A 270 -15.27 -14.79 32.68
CA TYR A 270 -16.53 -14.67 33.43
C TYR A 270 -16.94 -15.96 34.18
N PRO A 271 -16.03 -16.59 34.95
CA PRO A 271 -16.27 -17.91 35.56
C PRO A 271 -17.47 -17.94 36.51
N ALA A 272 -17.75 -16.83 37.22
CA ALA A 272 -18.87 -16.72 38.15
C ALA A 272 -20.25 -16.69 37.44
N ILE A 273 -20.31 -16.11 36.24
CA ILE A 273 -21.55 -16.01 35.44
C ILE A 273 -21.82 -17.37 34.78
N ILE A 274 -20.78 -17.99 34.21
CA ILE A 274 -20.87 -19.34 33.63
C ILE A 274 -21.27 -20.38 34.68
N ALA A 275 -20.76 -20.28 35.90
CA ALA A 275 -21.15 -21.16 37.01
C ALA A 275 -22.61 -21.00 37.47
N GLN A 276 -23.28 -19.87 37.18
CA GLN A 276 -24.68 -19.63 37.51
C GLN A 276 -25.65 -20.11 36.43
N LEU A 277 -25.19 -20.23 35.18
CA LEU A 277 -25.99 -20.60 34.01
C LEU A 277 -26.17 -22.12 33.85
N ILE A 278 -25.42 -22.94 34.61
CA ILE A 278 -25.46 -24.40 34.56
C ILE A 278 -26.31 -24.93 35.74
N PRO A 279 -27.33 -25.78 35.51
CA PRO A 279 -28.16 -26.31 36.59
C PRO A 279 -27.36 -27.14 37.60
N LYS A 280 -27.50 -26.84 38.90
CA LYS A 280 -26.88 -27.61 39.98
C LYS A 280 -27.47 -29.03 40.05
N HIS A 281 -26.69 -30.05 39.73
CA HIS A 281 -26.88 -31.40 40.25
C HIS A 281 -25.84 -31.69 41.34
N GLN A 282 -26.33 -32.03 42.53
CA GLN A 282 -25.55 -32.26 43.75
C GLN A 282 -24.93 -33.66 43.78
N LYS A 283 -23.63 -33.71 44.14
CA LYS A 283 -22.90 -34.63 45.06
C LYS A 283 -22.96 -36.15 44.80
N ASN A 284 -21.91 -36.97 44.89
CA ASN A 284 -20.56 -37.00 45.52
C ASN A 284 -19.66 -37.86 44.58
N VAL A 285 -18.32 -37.75 44.53
CA VAL A 285 -17.34 -38.34 45.47
C VAL A 285 -16.04 -37.54 45.44
N SER A 286 -15.46 -37.38 46.63
CA SER A 286 -14.14 -36.84 46.92
C SER A 286 -13.00 -37.64 46.25
N ASN A 287 -12.06 -36.94 45.62
CA ASN A 287 -10.65 -37.12 45.99
C ASN A 287 -9.83 -35.90 45.59
N ALA A 288 -9.23 -35.29 46.62
CA ALA A 288 -8.24 -34.26 46.53
C ALA A 288 -6.94 -34.87 45.97
N GLN A 289 -6.74 -34.79 44.64
CA GLN A 289 -5.43 -35.09 44.03
C GLN A 289 -5.24 -34.55 42.60
N ALA A 290 -5.90 -33.45 42.22
CA ALA A 290 -5.76 -32.85 40.89
C ALA A 290 -5.43 -31.34 40.89
N LEU A 291 -4.78 -30.86 41.95
CA LEU A 291 -4.29 -29.46 42.05
C LEU A 291 -2.81 -29.31 41.65
N GLN A 292 -2.23 -30.30 40.96
CA GLN A 292 -0.89 -30.21 40.38
C GLN A 292 -0.80 -30.56 38.89
N THR A 293 -1.91 -30.93 38.23
CA THR A 293 -1.90 -31.35 36.81
C THR A 293 -2.57 -30.35 35.85
N ALA A 294 -3.13 -29.24 36.36
CA ALA A 294 -3.74 -28.20 35.52
C ALA A 294 -2.73 -27.15 34.99
N ASN A 295 -1.48 -27.16 35.49
CA ASN A 295 -0.41 -26.29 35.00
C ASN A 295 0.40 -26.88 33.82
N SER A 296 -0.07 -27.97 33.19
CA SER A 296 0.60 -28.61 32.05
C SER A 296 -0.15 -28.56 30.71
N ILE A 297 -1.36 -27.97 30.66
CA ILE A 297 -2.19 -27.93 29.44
C ILE A 297 -2.06 -26.58 28.68
N LEU A 298 -1.49 -25.55 29.29
CA LEU A 298 -1.04 -24.34 28.58
C LEU A 298 0.41 -24.51 28.10
N ARG A 299 0.62 -25.36 27.09
CA ARG A 299 1.78 -25.21 26.22
C ARG A 299 1.35 -24.41 24.99
N PRO A 300 1.93 -23.22 24.77
CA PRO A 300 1.84 -22.58 23.46
C PRO A 300 2.35 -23.61 22.44
N LEU A 301 1.59 -23.83 21.36
CA LEU A 301 2.13 -24.45 20.16
C LEU A 301 3.44 -23.71 19.85
N LYS A 302 4.57 -24.37 20.10
CA LYS A 302 5.88 -23.88 19.70
C LYS A 302 5.78 -23.68 18.19
N ALA A 303 5.67 -22.42 17.76
CA ALA A 303 5.97 -22.02 16.40
C ALA A 303 7.26 -22.74 16.02
N SER A 304 7.19 -23.57 14.98
CA SER A 304 8.33 -24.31 14.47
C SER A 304 9.51 -23.34 14.33
N GLN A 305 10.53 -23.55 15.15
CA GLN A 305 11.80 -22.83 15.08
C GLN A 305 12.41 -23.09 13.71
N GLY A 306 12.21 -22.14 12.80
CA GLY A 306 12.71 -22.19 11.42
C GLY A 306 12.99 -20.82 10.80
N TYR A 307 12.70 -19.72 11.49
CA TYR A 307 13.25 -18.41 11.18
C TYR A 307 14.02 -17.91 12.41
N LYS A 308 15.33 -18.11 12.40
CA LYS A 308 16.20 -17.24 13.19
C LYS A 308 16.13 -15.88 12.51
N ALA A 309 15.53 -14.89 13.18
CA ALA A 309 15.75 -13.51 12.83
C ALA A 309 17.28 -13.31 12.71
N PRO A 310 17.78 -12.63 11.66
CA PRO A 310 19.20 -12.36 11.53
C PRO A 310 19.73 -11.71 12.82
N GLU A 311 20.91 -12.16 13.25
CA GLU A 311 21.53 -11.75 14.50
C GLU A 311 21.60 -10.22 14.63
N LYS A 312 21.41 -9.75 15.86
CA LYS A 312 21.53 -8.36 16.32
C LYS A 312 22.89 -7.78 15.95
N ASN A 313 23.02 -7.20 14.76
CA ASN A 313 24.08 -6.27 14.40
C ASN A 313 23.71 -5.35 13.21
N ALA A 314 22.41 -5.16 12.93
CA ALA A 314 21.98 -4.08 12.07
C ALA A 314 21.82 -2.82 12.94
N ALA A 315 22.65 -1.80 12.71
CA ALA A 315 22.45 -0.48 13.28
C ALA A 315 21.00 -0.03 13.08
N VAL A 316 20.42 0.67 14.07
CA VAL A 316 19.09 1.29 13.96
C VAL A 316 19.02 2.05 12.63
N TYR A 317 18.16 1.61 11.71
CA TYR A 317 18.11 2.13 10.35
C TYR A 317 17.04 3.22 10.25
N ASP A 318 17.39 4.38 10.78
CA ASP A 318 16.57 5.59 10.72
C ASP A 318 16.60 6.19 9.31
N VAL A 319 15.42 6.47 8.76
CA VAL A 319 15.27 7.08 7.43
C VAL A 319 14.69 8.48 7.61
N ALA A 320 15.45 9.49 7.19
CA ALA A 320 15.01 10.88 7.17
C ALA A 320 14.06 11.14 5.99
N ILE A 321 13.02 11.93 6.27
CA ILE A 321 12.15 12.53 5.26
C ILE A 321 12.73 13.91 4.94
N ILE A 322 13.30 14.06 3.75
CA ILE A 322 14.02 15.28 3.35
C ILE A 322 13.27 16.16 2.36
N GLY A 323 12.18 15.67 1.78
CA GLY A 323 11.31 16.43 0.89
C GLY A 323 9.88 15.92 0.97
N VAL A 324 8.90 16.80 0.77
CA VAL A 324 7.47 16.46 0.76
C VAL A 324 6.73 17.33 -0.25
N ALA A 325 5.84 16.71 -1.02
CA ALA A 325 4.91 17.41 -1.91
C ALA A 325 3.56 16.68 -1.95
N GLY A 326 2.49 17.41 -2.24
CA GLY A 326 1.17 16.82 -2.39
C GLY A 326 0.05 17.81 -2.62
N ARG A 327 -1.06 17.30 -3.15
CA ARG A 327 -2.29 18.03 -3.45
C ARG A 327 -3.46 17.21 -2.91
N TYR A 328 -4.38 17.88 -2.20
CA TYR A 328 -5.49 17.26 -1.48
C TYR A 328 -6.78 18.06 -1.72
N PRO A 329 -7.96 17.50 -1.39
CA PRO A 329 -9.23 18.21 -1.60
C PRO A 329 -9.24 19.61 -0.97
N LYS A 330 -9.58 20.61 -1.80
CA LYS A 330 -9.54 22.05 -1.47
C LYS A 330 -8.15 22.58 -1.04
N ALA A 331 -7.08 21.92 -1.46
CA ALA A 331 -5.70 22.31 -1.17
C ALA A 331 -4.77 21.95 -2.33
N ALA A 332 -4.46 22.94 -3.17
CA ALA A 332 -3.47 22.83 -4.24
C ALA A 332 -2.03 22.85 -3.70
N THR A 333 -1.83 23.34 -2.47
CA THR A 333 -0.52 23.39 -1.81
C THR A 333 -0.56 22.81 -0.40
N LEU A 334 0.60 22.47 0.15
CA LEU A 334 0.72 21.99 1.54
C LEU A 334 0.40 23.07 2.58
N ASP A 335 0.61 24.36 2.26
CA ASP A 335 0.25 25.47 3.14
C ASP A 335 -1.29 25.60 3.22
N GLU A 336 -2.00 25.48 2.09
CA GLU A 336 -3.47 25.41 2.08
C GLU A 336 -3.99 24.16 2.79
N PHE A 337 -3.32 23.01 2.60
CA PHE A 337 -3.70 21.78 3.29
C PHE A 337 -3.54 21.92 4.81
N TRP A 338 -2.42 22.50 5.26
CA TRP A 338 -2.22 22.82 6.66
C TRP A 338 -3.30 23.75 7.21
N GLN A 339 -3.65 24.81 6.48
CA GLN A 339 -4.70 25.74 6.90
C GLN A 339 -6.06 25.03 7.05
N ASN A 340 -6.43 24.20 6.08
CA ASN A 340 -7.66 23.40 6.14
C ASN A 340 -7.66 22.44 7.34
N LEU A 341 -6.53 21.80 7.63
CA LEU A 341 -6.37 20.91 8.79
C LEU A 341 -6.45 21.67 10.11
N TYR A 342 -5.76 22.80 10.23
CA TYR A 342 -5.71 23.64 11.42
C TYR A 342 -7.10 24.16 11.81
N GLU A 343 -7.87 24.64 10.83
CA GLU A 343 -9.27 25.06 10.98
C GLU A 343 -10.23 23.88 11.24
N GLY A 344 -9.77 22.65 10.94
CA GLY A 344 -10.55 21.42 10.83
C GLY A 344 -11.75 21.56 9.91
N ARG A 345 -11.46 21.99 8.68
CA ARG A 345 -12.41 22.13 7.59
C ARG A 345 -12.83 20.75 7.06
N ASP A 346 -14.11 20.62 6.74
CA ASP A 346 -14.67 19.52 5.95
C ASP A 346 -14.54 19.87 4.46
N CYS A 347 -13.71 19.11 3.75
CA CYS A 347 -13.39 19.33 2.33
C CYS A 347 -14.26 18.48 1.39
N ILE A 348 -15.32 17.82 1.88
CA ILE A 348 -16.22 17.01 1.05
C ILE A 348 -17.28 17.86 0.35
N GLU A 349 -17.52 17.56 -0.91
CA GLU A 349 -18.52 18.21 -1.76
C GLU A 349 -19.27 17.20 -2.65
N GLU A 350 -20.29 17.66 -3.36
CA GLU A 350 -20.99 16.82 -4.34
C GLU A 350 -20.07 16.57 -5.55
N ILE A 351 -20.26 15.45 -6.26
CA ILE A 351 -19.51 15.13 -7.48
C ILE A 351 -19.62 16.31 -8.46
N PRO A 352 -18.47 16.91 -8.88
CA PRO A 352 -18.50 18.04 -9.79
C PRO A 352 -19.11 17.64 -11.14
N PRO A 353 -20.00 18.46 -11.75
CA PRO A 353 -20.65 18.15 -13.02
C PRO A 353 -19.67 17.90 -14.18
N GLU A 354 -18.49 18.49 -14.15
CA GLU A 354 -17.40 18.25 -15.10
C GLU A 354 -16.83 16.83 -15.06
N ARG A 355 -17.10 16.05 -13.99
CA ARG A 355 -16.76 14.64 -13.92
C ARG A 355 -17.83 13.80 -14.61
N TRP A 356 -19.06 13.88 -14.11
CA TRP A 356 -20.26 13.30 -14.73
C TRP A 356 -21.53 13.87 -14.08
N PRO A 357 -22.66 13.91 -14.80
CA PRO A 357 -23.93 14.34 -14.23
C PRO A 357 -24.46 13.33 -13.19
N LEU A 358 -25.20 13.83 -12.19
CA LEU A 358 -25.87 12.97 -11.20
C LEU A 358 -27.15 12.32 -11.74
N GLU A 359 -27.77 12.92 -12.76
CA GLU A 359 -28.96 12.37 -13.41
C GLU A 359 -28.61 11.05 -14.10
N GLY A 360 -29.43 10.02 -13.85
CA GLY A 360 -29.15 8.67 -14.35
C GLY A 360 -27.99 7.94 -13.66
N PHE A 361 -27.38 8.54 -12.63
CA PHE A 361 -26.29 7.96 -11.84
C PHE A 361 -26.65 7.78 -10.36
N PHE A 362 -27.33 8.76 -9.75
CA PHE A 362 -27.61 8.79 -8.32
C PHE A 362 -29.02 8.27 -7.97
N GLU A 363 -29.10 7.34 -7.01
CA GLU A 363 -30.35 6.85 -6.40
C GLU A 363 -30.15 6.79 -4.88
N PRO A 364 -30.82 7.62 -4.07
CA PRO A 364 -30.57 7.73 -2.64
C PRO A 364 -30.91 6.45 -1.85
N ASP A 365 -31.85 5.63 -2.34
CA ASP A 365 -32.16 4.35 -1.73
C ASP A 365 -31.09 3.32 -2.08
N ARG A 366 -30.33 2.86 -1.07
CA ARG A 366 -29.22 1.92 -1.25
C ARG A 366 -29.61 0.65 -2.00
N VAL A 367 -30.77 0.08 -1.67
CA VAL A 367 -31.22 -1.19 -2.26
C VAL A 367 -31.61 -0.98 -3.72
N LYS A 368 -32.33 0.10 -4.02
CA LYS A 368 -32.70 0.44 -5.40
C LYS A 368 -31.48 0.83 -6.24
N ALA A 369 -30.51 1.53 -5.67
CA ALA A 369 -29.29 1.92 -6.37
C ALA A 369 -28.53 0.67 -6.84
N VAL A 370 -28.25 -0.26 -5.93
CA VAL A 370 -27.55 -1.52 -6.25
C VAL A 370 -28.32 -2.34 -7.27
N ALA A 371 -29.65 -2.47 -7.11
CA ALA A 371 -30.48 -3.24 -8.05
C ALA A 371 -30.52 -2.65 -9.47
N LYS A 372 -30.36 -1.32 -9.62
CA LYS A 372 -30.33 -0.63 -10.93
C LYS A 372 -28.92 -0.44 -11.49
N GLY A 373 -27.87 -0.87 -10.79
CA GLY A 373 -26.48 -0.58 -11.17
C GLY A 373 -26.11 0.91 -11.04
N LEU A 374 -26.78 1.64 -10.14
CA LEU A 374 -26.56 3.05 -9.85
C LEU A 374 -25.78 3.24 -8.53
N SER A 375 -25.35 4.46 -8.25
CA SER A 375 -24.72 4.80 -6.98
C SER A 375 -25.69 5.46 -6.00
N TYR A 376 -25.61 5.09 -4.73
CA TYR A 376 -26.28 5.83 -3.65
C TYR A 376 -25.38 6.90 -3.02
N CYS A 377 -24.17 7.10 -3.54
CA CYS A 377 -23.22 8.09 -3.07
C CYS A 377 -23.00 9.14 -4.15
N LYS A 378 -23.20 10.41 -3.80
CA LYS A 378 -22.94 11.56 -4.67
C LYS A 378 -21.88 12.52 -4.13
N TRP A 379 -21.13 12.10 -3.11
CA TRP A 379 -20.19 12.93 -2.36
C TRP A 379 -18.75 12.48 -2.59
N GLY A 380 -17.80 13.39 -2.51
CA GLY A 380 -16.38 13.09 -2.58
C GLY A 380 -15.50 14.26 -2.17
N GLY A 381 -14.24 13.99 -1.88
CA GLY A 381 -13.19 15.02 -1.88
C GLY A 381 -12.52 15.04 -3.24
N PHE A 382 -12.54 16.16 -3.96
CA PHE A 382 -12.01 16.24 -5.33
C PHE A 382 -10.81 17.18 -5.42
N LEU A 383 -9.88 16.85 -6.31
CA LEU A 383 -8.85 17.76 -6.75
C LEU A 383 -9.41 18.62 -7.90
N GLU A 384 -8.98 19.88 -7.92
CA GLU A 384 -9.19 20.76 -9.06
C GLU A 384 -8.19 20.42 -10.17
N HIS A 385 -8.58 20.66 -11.43
CA HIS A 385 -7.68 20.60 -12.59
C HIS A 385 -6.95 19.26 -12.79
N VAL A 386 -7.59 18.12 -12.51
CA VAL A 386 -7.00 16.77 -12.75
C VAL A 386 -6.75 16.49 -14.23
N ASP A 387 -7.35 17.26 -15.13
CA ASP A 387 -7.16 17.22 -16.56
C ASP A 387 -6.00 18.11 -17.03
N SER A 388 -5.30 18.82 -16.13
CA SER A 388 -4.20 19.72 -16.47
C SER A 388 -2.82 19.08 -16.36
N PHE A 389 -1.89 19.47 -17.23
CA PHE A 389 -0.49 19.00 -17.22
C PHE A 389 0.45 19.94 -18.00
N ASP A 390 1.75 19.95 -17.69
CA ASP A 390 2.80 20.64 -18.45
C ASP A 390 3.69 19.64 -19.21
N PRO A 391 3.26 19.13 -20.38
CA PRO A 391 3.96 18.04 -21.04
C PRO A 391 5.32 18.46 -21.62
N LEU A 392 5.43 19.69 -22.12
CA LEU A 392 6.65 20.18 -22.74
C LEU A 392 7.79 20.35 -21.72
N PHE A 393 7.46 20.67 -20.46
CA PHE A 393 8.43 20.65 -19.38
C PHE A 393 9.16 19.29 -19.27
N PHE A 394 8.39 18.20 -19.39
CA PHE A 394 8.86 16.82 -19.30
C PHE A 394 9.31 16.22 -20.64
N ASN A 395 9.39 17.04 -21.71
CA ASN A 395 9.67 16.58 -23.08
C ASN A 395 8.68 15.52 -23.59
N ILE A 396 7.40 15.67 -23.22
CA ILE A 396 6.30 14.83 -23.68
C ILE A 396 5.51 15.60 -24.73
N SER A 397 5.08 14.95 -25.80
CA SER A 397 4.26 15.62 -26.80
C SER A 397 2.85 15.88 -26.26
N PRO A 398 2.20 17.02 -26.60
CA PRO A 398 0.81 17.29 -26.24
C PRO A 398 -0.15 16.15 -26.61
N ARG A 399 0.13 15.47 -27.73
CA ARG A 399 -0.64 14.32 -28.19
C ARG A 399 -0.51 13.12 -27.25
N ASP A 400 0.70 12.77 -26.81
CA ASP A 400 0.91 11.67 -25.88
C ASP A 400 0.31 11.98 -24.51
N ALA A 401 0.42 13.23 -24.07
CA ALA A 401 -0.15 13.71 -22.80
C ALA A 401 -1.67 13.47 -22.71
N MET A 402 -2.41 13.62 -23.81
CA MET A 402 -3.85 13.31 -23.83
C MET A 402 -4.17 11.86 -23.46
N PHE A 403 -3.31 10.91 -23.88
CA PHE A 403 -3.49 9.48 -23.63
C PHE A 403 -2.86 9.01 -22.32
N MET A 404 -1.96 9.79 -21.73
CA MET A 404 -1.40 9.47 -20.41
C MET A 404 -2.48 9.46 -19.33
N ASP A 405 -2.39 8.53 -18.40
CA ASP A 405 -3.27 8.51 -17.23
C ASP A 405 -3.07 9.79 -16.39
N PRO A 406 -4.15 10.49 -15.97
CA PRO A 406 -4.03 11.59 -15.01
C PRO A 406 -3.30 11.21 -13.71
N HIS A 407 -3.37 9.96 -13.25
CA HIS A 407 -2.57 9.49 -12.10
C HIS A 407 -1.07 9.61 -12.37
N GLU A 408 -0.62 9.23 -13.58
CA GLU A 408 0.78 9.31 -14.01
C GLU A 408 1.24 10.77 -14.11
N ARG A 409 0.42 11.64 -14.70
CA ARG A 409 0.73 13.07 -14.87
C ARG A 409 0.90 13.78 -13.52
N LEU A 410 -0.08 13.64 -12.62
CA LEU A 410 -0.05 14.29 -11.31
C LEU A 410 1.09 13.77 -10.44
N PHE A 411 1.33 12.46 -10.44
CA PHE A 411 2.42 11.89 -9.64
C PHE A 411 3.80 12.31 -10.17
N LEU A 412 3.94 12.51 -11.48
CA LEU A 412 5.16 13.03 -12.09
C LEU A 412 5.46 14.48 -11.67
N GLU A 413 4.46 15.36 -11.70
CA GLU A 413 4.60 16.74 -11.18
C GLU A 413 4.97 16.73 -9.69
N VAL A 414 4.24 15.97 -8.88
CA VAL A 414 4.47 15.90 -7.42
C VAL A 414 5.83 15.28 -7.08
N SER A 415 6.33 14.34 -7.89
CA SER A 415 7.68 13.78 -7.72
C SER A 415 8.76 14.83 -8.02
N TRP A 416 8.54 15.69 -9.01
CA TRP A 416 9.43 16.82 -9.29
C TRP A 416 9.41 17.85 -8.16
N GLU A 417 8.21 18.25 -7.71
CA GLU A 417 8.02 19.15 -6.57
C GLU A 417 8.72 18.61 -5.32
N CYS A 418 8.59 17.31 -5.04
CA CYS A 418 9.22 16.66 -3.90
C CYS A 418 10.76 16.69 -3.98
N LEU A 419 11.31 16.57 -5.18
CA LEU A 419 12.75 16.68 -5.41
C LEU A 419 13.24 18.13 -5.17
N GLU A 420 12.51 19.12 -5.70
CA GLU A 420 12.82 20.53 -5.46
C GLU A 420 12.64 20.96 -4.00
N ASP A 421 11.61 20.47 -3.30
CA ASP A 421 11.41 20.73 -1.87
C ASP A 421 12.58 20.22 -1.03
N SER A 422 13.18 19.09 -1.42
CA SER A 422 14.40 18.58 -0.78
C SER A 422 15.67 19.37 -1.07
N GLY A 423 15.62 20.32 -2.01
CA GLY A 423 16.77 21.11 -2.45
C GLY A 423 17.78 20.28 -3.26
N TYR A 424 17.34 19.23 -3.95
CA TYR A 424 18.16 18.46 -4.89
C TYR A 424 17.72 18.69 -6.34
N THR A 425 18.66 18.47 -7.25
CA THR A 425 18.42 18.38 -8.69
C THR A 425 18.97 17.06 -9.20
N ARG A 426 18.60 16.66 -10.42
CA ARG A 426 19.19 15.49 -11.08
C ARG A 426 20.72 15.59 -11.17
N GLY A 427 21.23 16.79 -11.44
CA GLY A 427 22.66 17.07 -11.49
C GLY A 427 23.35 17.00 -10.13
N ALA A 428 22.72 17.57 -9.09
CA ALA A 428 23.26 17.58 -7.72
C ALA A 428 23.40 16.16 -7.16
N LEU A 429 22.40 15.31 -7.33
CA LEU A 429 22.45 13.91 -6.88
C LEU A 429 23.66 13.14 -7.46
N LYS A 430 23.98 13.37 -8.74
CA LYS A 430 25.16 12.79 -9.37
C LYS A 430 26.46 13.39 -8.82
N LYS A 431 26.54 14.72 -8.69
CA LYS A 431 27.74 15.42 -8.18
C LYS A 431 28.05 15.06 -6.72
N ASP A 432 27.03 14.91 -5.90
CA ASP A 432 27.13 14.57 -4.46
C ASP A 432 27.39 13.07 -4.23
N GLY A 433 27.63 12.30 -5.30
CA GLY A 433 28.05 10.90 -5.23
C GLY A 433 26.92 9.91 -4.93
N TYR A 434 25.65 10.34 -4.91
CA TYR A 434 24.49 9.45 -4.85
C TYR A 434 24.25 8.70 -6.15
N GLY A 435 24.69 9.31 -7.26
CA GLY A 435 24.44 8.78 -8.59
C GLY A 435 22.94 8.72 -8.86
N ASN A 436 22.50 7.62 -9.48
CA ASN A 436 21.14 7.47 -9.95
C ASN A 436 20.39 6.35 -9.23
N GLN A 437 20.98 5.69 -8.23
CA GLN A 437 20.39 4.53 -7.55
C GLN A 437 19.28 4.93 -6.57
N ILE A 438 18.24 5.56 -7.12
CA ILE A 438 17.09 6.10 -6.40
C ILE A 438 15.88 5.24 -6.76
N GLY A 439 15.20 4.72 -5.74
CA GLY A 439 13.98 3.94 -5.93
C GLY A 439 12.74 4.82 -6.06
N VAL A 440 11.71 4.33 -6.74
CA VAL A 440 10.41 4.99 -6.88
C VAL A 440 9.30 3.99 -6.55
N PHE A 441 8.55 4.27 -5.49
CA PHE A 441 7.52 3.39 -4.96
C PHE A 441 6.20 4.15 -4.85
N VAL A 442 5.18 3.74 -5.63
CA VAL A 442 3.95 4.52 -5.75
C VAL A 442 2.74 3.66 -5.44
N GLY A 443 1.90 4.09 -4.51
CA GLY A 443 0.59 3.50 -4.30
C GLY A 443 -0.42 4.01 -5.33
N ALA A 444 -1.08 3.14 -6.08
CA ALA A 444 -2.16 3.53 -7.00
C ALA A 444 -3.19 2.41 -7.11
N THR A 445 -4.47 2.79 -7.25
CA THR A 445 -5.59 1.87 -7.50
C THR A 445 -6.64 2.61 -8.34
N PHE A 446 -7.70 1.92 -8.79
CA PHE A 446 -8.75 2.49 -9.65
C PHE A 446 -8.25 3.19 -10.95
N ASN A 447 -7.50 2.47 -11.78
CA ASN A 447 -7.16 2.94 -13.13
C ASN A 447 -8.34 2.76 -14.11
N ASN A 448 -9.19 3.78 -14.14
CA ASN A 448 -10.41 3.80 -14.95
C ASN A 448 -10.30 4.69 -16.20
N TYR A 449 -9.18 5.39 -16.43
CA TYR A 449 -9.07 6.29 -17.58
C TYR A 449 -9.16 5.54 -18.93
N GLN A 450 -8.73 4.28 -18.93
CA GLN A 450 -8.93 3.34 -20.05
C GLN A 450 -10.40 3.11 -20.44
N LEU A 451 -11.37 3.31 -19.53
CA LEU A 451 -12.79 3.14 -19.84
C LEU A 451 -13.26 4.20 -20.85
N PHE A 452 -12.78 5.44 -20.72
CA PHE A 452 -13.06 6.49 -21.71
C PHE A 452 -12.50 6.15 -23.10
N MET A 453 -11.34 5.48 -23.18
CA MET A 453 -10.79 5.01 -24.45
C MET A 453 -11.68 3.94 -25.09
N ALA A 454 -12.22 3.02 -24.26
CA ALA A 454 -13.13 1.98 -24.71
C ALA A 454 -14.47 2.56 -25.19
N GLU A 455 -15.01 3.55 -24.47
CA GLU A 455 -16.24 4.26 -24.84
C GLU A 455 -16.06 5.04 -26.15
N ALA A 456 -14.99 5.83 -26.27
CA ALA A 456 -14.68 6.58 -27.48
C ALA A 456 -14.52 5.67 -28.73
N ALA A 457 -13.93 4.48 -28.56
CA ALA A 457 -13.81 3.50 -29.65
C ALA A 457 -15.17 2.96 -30.11
N ARG A 458 -16.16 2.82 -29.20
CA ARG A 458 -17.52 2.37 -29.56
C ARG A 458 -18.29 3.42 -30.36
N TYR A 459 -18.11 4.70 -30.05
CA TYR A 459 -18.82 5.79 -30.74
C TYR A 459 -18.25 6.12 -32.12
N THR A 460 -16.94 5.94 -32.32
CA THR A 460 -16.26 6.38 -33.56
C THR A 460 -16.25 5.34 -34.68
N ASN A 461 -16.56 4.06 -34.39
CA ASN A 461 -16.66 2.92 -35.32
C ASN A 461 -15.51 2.77 -36.35
N GLN A 462 -14.37 3.46 -36.18
CA GLN A 462 -13.35 3.59 -37.22
C GLN A 462 -11.89 3.50 -36.72
N LYS A 463 -11.59 3.59 -35.41
CA LYS A 463 -10.23 3.32 -34.88
C LYS A 463 -10.28 2.74 -33.47
N MET A 464 -9.66 1.58 -33.27
CA MET A 464 -9.24 1.16 -31.93
C MET A 464 -8.03 2.00 -31.50
N TYR A 465 -8.15 2.72 -30.40
CA TYR A 465 -7.01 3.36 -29.74
C TYR A 465 -6.31 2.33 -28.85
N ALA A 466 -4.97 2.31 -28.88
CA ALA A 466 -4.22 1.48 -27.96
C ALA A 466 -4.42 1.99 -26.53
N VAL A 467 -4.91 1.11 -25.64
CA VAL A 467 -5.13 1.43 -24.23
C VAL A 467 -3.79 1.46 -23.50
N ASN A 468 -3.20 2.65 -23.37
CA ASN A 468 -1.87 2.86 -22.78
C ASN A 468 -1.89 3.44 -21.36
N SER A 469 -3.06 3.56 -20.74
CA SER A 469 -3.23 3.89 -19.31
C SER A 469 -2.89 2.67 -18.46
N GLN A 470 -1.62 2.50 -18.07
CA GLN A 470 -1.15 1.30 -17.35
C GLN A 470 -0.56 1.70 -16.00
N ILE A 471 -1.00 1.08 -14.90
CA ILE A 471 -0.59 1.50 -13.55
C ILE A 471 0.94 1.46 -13.35
N PHE A 472 1.65 0.52 -13.97
CA PHE A 472 3.12 0.44 -13.84
C PHE A 472 3.85 1.69 -14.37
N SER A 473 3.26 2.43 -15.31
CA SER A 473 3.93 3.60 -15.91
C SER A 473 4.08 4.75 -14.93
N ILE A 474 3.25 4.82 -13.88
CA ILE A 474 3.29 5.89 -12.88
C ILE A 474 4.69 6.00 -12.25
N ALA A 475 5.20 4.90 -11.69
CA ALA A 475 6.55 4.87 -11.12
C ALA A 475 7.65 4.95 -12.21
N ASN A 476 7.48 4.19 -13.29
CA ASN A 476 8.51 4.06 -14.33
C ASN A 476 8.74 5.37 -15.09
N ARG A 477 7.72 6.21 -15.27
CA ARG A 477 7.85 7.51 -15.95
C ARG A 477 8.67 8.48 -15.13
N VAL A 478 8.47 8.50 -13.81
CA VAL A 478 9.30 9.27 -12.87
C VAL A 478 10.75 8.82 -12.97
N SER A 479 11.01 7.51 -12.88
CA SER A 479 12.37 6.97 -13.00
C SER A 479 13.01 7.31 -14.35
N TYR A 480 12.26 7.18 -15.45
CA TYR A 480 12.75 7.50 -16.79
C TYR A 480 13.14 8.98 -16.92
N LEU A 481 12.27 9.90 -16.51
CA LEU A 481 12.48 11.35 -16.67
C LEU A 481 13.51 11.93 -15.70
N LEU A 482 13.57 11.39 -14.48
CA LEU A 482 14.55 11.78 -13.48
C LEU A 482 15.87 11.00 -13.60
N ASN A 483 15.95 10.04 -14.53
CA ASN A 483 17.09 9.17 -14.78
C ASN A 483 17.48 8.37 -13.52
N PHE A 484 16.50 7.80 -12.83
CA PHE A 484 16.70 6.96 -11.66
C PHE A 484 16.77 5.48 -12.06
N THR A 485 17.67 4.75 -11.41
CA THR A 485 18.03 3.36 -11.71
C THR A 485 17.81 2.41 -10.51
N GLY A 486 17.22 2.89 -9.41
CA GLY A 486 16.77 2.02 -8.33
C GLY A 486 15.47 1.28 -8.69
N PRO A 487 14.94 0.42 -7.80
CA PRO A 487 13.66 -0.24 -8.00
C PRO A 487 12.54 0.76 -8.30
N SER A 488 11.77 0.52 -9.36
CA SER A 488 10.65 1.35 -9.77
C SER A 488 9.41 0.48 -9.90
N LEU A 489 8.44 0.65 -9.01
CA LEU A 489 7.22 -0.13 -9.03
C LEU A 489 6.02 0.64 -8.49
N THR A 490 4.87 0.23 -9.00
CA THR A 490 3.57 0.68 -8.49
C THR A 490 2.95 -0.45 -7.66
N VAL A 491 2.39 -0.08 -6.51
CA VAL A 491 1.88 -0.96 -5.47
C VAL A 491 0.36 -0.80 -5.42
N ASP A 492 -0.36 -1.89 -5.58
CA ASP A 492 -1.81 -1.94 -5.34
C ASP A 492 -2.11 -2.93 -4.23
N THR A 493 -2.29 -2.39 -3.03
CA THR A 493 -2.81 -3.10 -1.86
C THR A 493 -4.12 -2.44 -1.39
N ALA A 494 -4.90 -1.91 -2.34
CA ALA A 494 -6.10 -1.11 -2.10
C ALA A 494 -5.79 0.10 -1.19
N CYS A 495 -6.52 0.25 -0.07
CA CYS A 495 -6.42 1.42 0.81
C CYS A 495 -5.06 1.62 1.51
N SER A 496 -4.23 0.58 1.60
CA SER A 496 -2.90 0.66 2.24
C SER A 496 -1.76 0.97 1.28
N SER A 497 -2.05 1.11 -0.03
CA SER A 497 -1.04 1.15 -1.10
C SER A 497 0.11 2.12 -0.87
N SER A 498 -0.15 3.40 -0.59
CA SER A 498 0.93 4.38 -0.40
C SER A 498 1.73 4.17 0.89
N LEU A 499 1.10 3.68 1.98
CA LEU A 499 1.85 3.39 3.21
C LEU A 499 2.70 2.12 3.06
N TYR A 500 2.20 1.15 2.30
CA TYR A 500 2.95 -0.03 1.89
C TYR A 500 4.13 0.35 0.96
N ALA A 501 3.93 1.30 0.05
CA ALA A 501 4.98 1.85 -0.80
C ALA A 501 6.09 2.54 0.03
N ILE A 502 5.72 3.30 1.07
CA ILE A 502 6.68 3.89 2.03
C ILE A 502 7.46 2.78 2.75
N HIS A 503 6.79 1.73 3.23
CA HIS A 503 7.47 0.58 3.83
C HIS A 503 8.49 -0.06 2.87
N LEU A 504 8.09 -0.35 1.62
CA LEU A 504 9.00 -0.92 0.61
C LEU A 504 10.17 0.01 0.28
N ALA A 505 9.97 1.33 0.27
CA ALA A 505 11.04 2.29 0.09
C ALA A 505 12.04 2.23 1.26
N CYS A 506 11.56 2.20 2.51
CA CYS A 506 12.42 2.01 3.68
C CYS A 506 13.19 0.69 3.63
N GLU A 507 12.55 -0.41 3.21
CA GLU A 507 13.20 -1.72 3.02
C GLU A 507 14.26 -1.69 1.92
N SER A 508 13.99 -0.99 0.82
CA SER A 508 14.93 -0.86 -0.30
C SER A 508 16.17 -0.07 0.09
N ILE A 509 16.00 1.00 0.88
CA ILE A 509 17.12 1.76 1.42
C ILE A 509 17.89 0.91 2.45
N ARG A 510 17.19 0.25 3.38
CA ARG A 510 17.80 -0.64 4.39
C ARG A 510 18.61 -1.78 3.80
N SER A 511 18.13 -2.38 2.71
CA SER A 511 18.80 -3.48 2.02
C SER A 511 19.92 -3.01 1.07
N GLY A 512 20.08 -1.70 0.86
CA GLY A 512 21.06 -1.12 -0.06
C GLY A 512 20.69 -1.25 -1.54
N GLN A 513 19.47 -1.68 -1.87
CA GLN A 513 18.97 -1.71 -3.25
C GLN A 513 18.71 -0.29 -3.78
N SER A 514 18.28 0.60 -2.90
CA SER A 514 18.17 2.05 -3.14
C SER A 514 19.13 2.77 -2.22
N ARG A 515 19.75 3.86 -2.67
CA ARG A 515 20.47 4.77 -1.77
C ARG A 515 19.56 5.84 -1.19
N MET A 516 18.58 6.27 -1.98
CA MET A 516 17.50 7.18 -1.62
C MET A 516 16.22 6.69 -2.31
N ALA A 517 15.05 7.15 -1.91
CA ALA A 517 13.82 6.76 -2.58
C ALA A 517 12.74 7.84 -2.54
N ILE A 518 11.99 7.96 -3.64
CA ILE A 518 10.70 8.65 -3.64
C ILE A 518 9.61 7.62 -3.33
N ALA A 519 8.78 7.92 -2.34
CA ALA A 519 7.64 7.08 -1.97
C ALA A 519 6.37 7.92 -1.85
N GLY A 520 5.23 7.39 -2.29
CA GLY A 520 3.99 8.16 -2.26
C GLY A 520 2.78 7.39 -2.76
N GLY A 521 1.78 8.13 -3.21
CA GLY A 521 0.63 7.55 -3.89
C GLY A 521 -0.26 8.58 -4.55
N VAL A 522 -1.12 8.09 -5.43
CA VAL A 522 -2.07 8.88 -6.21
C VAL A 522 -3.40 8.13 -6.32
N ASN A 523 -4.50 8.86 -6.15
CA ASN A 523 -5.84 8.32 -6.25
C ASN A 523 -6.80 9.36 -6.84
N LEU A 524 -7.54 8.98 -7.87
CA LEU A 524 -8.49 9.85 -8.55
C LEU A 524 -9.86 9.18 -8.73
N SER A 525 -10.89 10.00 -8.91
CA SER A 525 -12.28 9.61 -9.16
C SER A 525 -12.67 10.09 -10.54
N LEU A 526 -12.19 9.39 -11.57
CA LEU A 526 -12.30 9.83 -12.96
C LEU A 526 -13.55 9.34 -13.69
N HIS A 527 -14.10 8.18 -13.34
CA HIS A 527 -15.22 7.54 -14.05
C HIS A 527 -16.31 7.03 -13.08
N PRO A 528 -17.61 7.15 -13.41
CA PRO A 528 -18.72 6.77 -12.52
C PRO A 528 -18.71 5.31 -12.07
N SER A 529 -18.13 4.40 -12.87
CA SER A 529 -17.98 2.98 -12.52
C SER A 529 -17.33 2.77 -11.16
N LYS A 530 -16.41 3.66 -10.73
CA LYS A 530 -15.82 3.59 -9.38
C LYS A 530 -16.90 3.66 -8.30
N TYR A 531 -17.75 4.68 -8.35
CA TYR A 531 -18.79 4.90 -7.35
C TYR A 531 -19.89 3.82 -7.38
N ILE A 532 -20.21 3.30 -8.57
CA ILE A 532 -21.14 2.17 -8.73
C ILE A 532 -20.55 0.92 -8.07
N THR A 533 -19.28 0.60 -8.31
CA THR A 533 -18.58 -0.53 -7.68
C THR A 533 -18.55 -0.39 -6.16
N LEU A 534 -18.22 0.80 -5.64
CA LEU A 534 -18.21 1.06 -4.20
C LEU A 534 -19.61 0.95 -3.58
N SER A 535 -20.64 1.35 -4.30
CA SER A 535 -22.04 1.22 -3.86
C SER A 535 -22.50 -0.24 -3.88
N LYS A 536 -22.17 -1.02 -4.92
CA LYS A 536 -22.45 -2.46 -4.99
C LYS A 536 -21.75 -3.22 -3.85
N GLY A 537 -20.53 -2.82 -3.52
CA GLY A 537 -19.77 -3.36 -2.38
C GLY A 537 -20.18 -2.81 -1.00
N GLN A 538 -21.15 -1.88 -0.95
CA GLN A 538 -21.61 -1.19 0.27
C GLN A 538 -20.49 -0.50 1.08
N PHE A 539 -19.43 -0.05 0.41
CA PHE A 539 -18.32 0.66 1.06
C PHE A 539 -18.64 2.13 1.35
N SER A 540 -19.49 2.74 0.53
CA SER A 540 -19.79 4.18 0.64
C SER A 540 -20.69 4.50 1.83
N ALA A 541 -20.40 5.57 2.54
CA ALA A 541 -21.25 6.13 3.60
C ALA A 541 -22.55 6.68 2.99
N SER A 542 -23.69 6.52 3.67
CA SER A 542 -24.99 7.04 3.17
C SER A 542 -25.07 8.57 3.18
N ASP A 543 -24.35 9.21 4.08
CA ASP A 543 -24.32 10.66 4.24
C ASP A 543 -23.08 11.29 3.61
N GLY A 544 -22.23 10.48 2.96
CA GLY A 544 -21.02 10.95 2.32
C GLY A 544 -20.00 11.53 3.28
N ARG A 545 -19.88 11.01 4.50
CA ARG A 545 -18.85 11.44 5.47
C ARG A 545 -18.10 10.26 6.09
N CYS A 546 -16.79 10.42 6.27
CA CYS A 546 -15.97 9.51 7.07
C CYS A 546 -16.13 9.89 8.54
N ARG A 547 -17.00 9.18 9.26
CA ARG A 547 -17.31 9.41 10.68
C ARG A 547 -16.26 8.79 11.62
N ALA A 548 -14.98 9.06 11.38
CA ALA A 548 -13.87 8.48 12.14
C ALA A 548 -14.08 8.69 13.65
N PHE A 549 -14.26 7.58 14.37
CA PHE A 549 -14.51 7.49 15.82
C PHE A 549 -15.80 8.15 16.32
N CYS A 550 -16.68 8.56 15.42
CA CYS A 550 -17.96 9.20 15.75
C CYS A 550 -19.12 8.20 15.68
N GLU A 551 -20.21 8.52 16.36
CA GLU A 551 -21.47 7.79 16.24
C GLU A 551 -22.02 7.81 14.79
N GLY A 552 -22.63 6.70 14.38
CA GLY A 552 -23.40 6.62 13.13
C GLY A 552 -22.57 6.30 11.87
N GLY A 553 -21.34 5.80 12.03
CA GLY A 553 -20.48 5.41 10.91
C GLY A 553 -21.04 4.25 10.07
N THR A 554 -21.33 4.50 8.77
CA THR A 554 -21.95 3.50 7.87
C THR A 554 -21.10 3.11 6.66
N GLY A 555 -19.87 3.62 6.56
CA GLY A 555 -19.01 3.52 5.39
C GLY A 555 -18.04 4.71 5.34
N TYR A 556 -17.35 4.88 4.21
CA TYR A 556 -16.49 6.04 3.96
C TYR A 556 -16.96 6.85 2.75
N VAL A 557 -16.47 8.08 2.60
CA VAL A 557 -16.65 8.87 1.36
C VAL A 557 -15.36 8.84 0.53
N PRO A 558 -15.40 8.52 -0.77
CA PRO A 558 -14.19 8.49 -1.60
C PRO A 558 -13.54 9.87 -1.71
N ALA A 559 -12.22 9.89 -1.86
CA ALA A 559 -11.49 11.14 -2.09
C ALA A 559 -10.36 10.98 -3.09
N GLU A 560 -10.02 12.07 -3.74
CA GLU A 560 -8.85 12.21 -4.57
C GLU A 560 -7.67 12.72 -3.73
N GLY A 561 -6.46 12.46 -4.20
CA GLY A 561 -5.25 12.94 -3.54
C GLY A 561 -3.99 12.42 -4.22
N VAL A 562 -2.93 13.21 -4.15
CA VAL A 562 -1.60 12.83 -4.61
C VAL A 562 -0.56 13.36 -3.64
N GLY A 563 0.44 12.55 -3.33
CA GLY A 563 1.53 12.97 -2.46
C GLY A 563 2.78 12.12 -2.67
N ALA A 564 3.94 12.71 -2.36
CA ALA A 564 5.23 12.05 -2.35
C ALA A 564 6.12 12.58 -1.21
N ILE A 565 7.00 11.70 -0.72
CA ILE A 565 8.10 12.02 0.19
C ILE A 565 9.42 11.53 -0.40
N PHE A 566 10.49 12.27 -0.14
CA PHE A 566 11.85 11.88 -0.51
C PHE A 566 12.63 11.42 0.71
N LEU A 567 13.17 10.21 0.61
CA LEU A 567 13.71 9.44 1.72
C LEU A 567 15.22 9.24 1.57
N LYS A 568 15.94 9.41 2.68
CA LYS A 568 17.40 9.27 2.76
C LYS A 568 17.81 8.65 4.10
N PRO A 569 18.90 7.86 4.18
CA PRO A 569 19.44 7.44 5.46
C PRO A 569 19.72 8.65 6.36
N LEU A 570 19.27 8.62 7.62
CA LEU A 570 19.35 9.78 8.52
C LEU A 570 20.78 10.32 8.66
N GLN A 571 21.77 9.44 8.77
CA GLN A 571 23.17 9.84 8.92
C GLN A 571 23.69 10.62 7.70
N GLU A 572 23.29 10.21 6.49
CA GLU A 572 23.65 10.92 5.26
C GLU A 572 22.88 12.25 5.13
N ALA A 573 21.63 12.30 5.59
CA ALA A 573 20.85 13.55 5.61
C ALA A 573 21.47 14.60 6.55
N ILE A 574 21.94 14.17 7.73
CA ILE A 574 22.66 15.03 8.68
C ILE A 574 24.00 15.48 8.10
N ARG A 575 24.78 14.55 7.52
CA ARG A 575 26.08 14.87 6.90
C ARG A 575 25.97 15.93 5.82
N ASP A 576 24.91 15.85 5.01
CA ASP A 576 24.72 16.72 3.86
C ASP A 576 23.94 18.00 4.19
N ASN A 577 23.61 18.21 5.48
CA ASN A 577 22.87 19.36 5.98
C ASN A 577 21.51 19.57 5.27
N ASP A 578 20.82 18.46 5.03
CA ASP A 578 19.48 18.46 4.43
C ASP A 578 18.43 18.99 5.43
N SER A 579 17.34 19.56 4.91
CA SER A 579 16.15 19.84 5.72
C SER A 579 15.46 18.53 6.07
N ILE A 580 15.24 18.25 7.36
CA ILE A 580 14.62 16.99 7.81
C ILE A 580 13.26 17.30 8.43
N TYR A 581 12.20 16.83 7.77
CA TYR A 581 10.80 16.98 8.22
C TYR A 581 10.45 16.05 9.38
N GLY A 582 11.08 14.89 9.42
CA GLY A 582 10.85 13.85 10.41
C GLY A 582 11.69 12.61 10.09
N VAL A 583 11.70 11.66 11.00
CA VAL A 583 12.48 10.42 10.89
C VAL A 583 11.55 9.24 11.00
N ILE A 584 11.54 8.38 9.98
CA ILE A 584 10.89 7.07 10.04
C ILE A 584 11.80 6.15 10.85
N LYS A 585 11.30 5.74 12.02
CA LYS A 585 12.03 4.91 12.99
C LYS A 585 11.79 3.43 12.77
N GLY A 586 10.61 3.07 12.28
CA GLY A 586 10.24 1.70 11.96
C GLY A 586 9.01 1.64 11.08
N SER A 587 8.93 0.58 10.27
CA SER A 587 7.75 0.30 9.45
C SER A 587 7.53 -1.20 9.38
N ALA A 588 6.30 -1.61 9.10
CA ALA A 588 5.95 -3.01 8.91
C ALA A 588 4.79 -3.15 7.94
N ALA A 589 4.74 -4.31 7.28
CA ALA A 589 3.63 -4.73 6.47
C ALA A 589 3.27 -6.20 6.74
N SER A 590 1.99 -6.54 6.59
CA SER A 590 1.50 -7.92 6.74
C SER A 590 0.20 -8.15 5.97
N HIS A 591 -0.36 -9.37 6.05
CA HIS A 591 -1.69 -9.69 5.54
C HIS A 591 -2.56 -10.29 6.65
N ALA A 592 -3.86 -10.02 6.61
CA ALA A 592 -4.87 -10.51 7.55
C ALA A 592 -5.05 -12.05 7.57
N GLY A 593 -4.39 -12.78 6.67
CA GLY A 593 -4.65 -14.20 6.42
C GLY A 593 -6.10 -14.48 6.00
N LYS A 594 -6.62 -15.64 6.39
CA LYS A 594 -8.02 -16.02 6.20
C LYS A 594 -8.89 -15.39 7.30
N THR A 595 -9.95 -14.70 6.90
CA THR A 595 -10.97 -14.08 7.78
C THR A 595 -12.37 -14.56 7.36
N ASN A 596 -13.41 -14.14 8.10
CA ASN A 596 -14.82 -14.50 7.88
C ASN A 596 -15.44 -13.97 6.57
N GLY A 597 -14.65 -13.26 5.76
CA GLY A 597 -15.06 -12.73 4.47
C GLY A 597 -13.89 -11.96 3.89
N TYR A 598 -13.76 -11.94 2.55
CA TYR A 598 -12.59 -11.39 1.88
C TYR A 598 -12.22 -9.97 2.35
N THR A 599 -13.22 -9.15 2.66
CA THR A 599 -13.06 -7.74 3.04
C THR A 599 -13.16 -7.48 4.55
N VAL A 600 -13.24 -8.52 5.37
CA VAL A 600 -13.38 -8.40 6.83
C VAL A 600 -12.00 -8.23 7.46
N PRO A 601 -11.75 -7.15 8.24
CA PRO A 601 -10.47 -6.92 8.90
C PRO A 601 -10.20 -7.92 10.03
N ASN A 602 -8.92 -8.09 10.38
CA ASN A 602 -8.48 -8.99 11.45
C ASN A 602 -7.72 -8.20 12.53
N PRO A 603 -8.29 -8.01 13.75
CA PRO A 603 -7.64 -7.24 14.82
C PRO A 603 -6.28 -7.82 15.22
N VAL A 604 -6.13 -9.15 15.22
CA VAL A 604 -4.87 -9.82 15.58
C VAL A 604 -3.77 -9.47 14.58
N SER A 605 -4.09 -9.47 13.28
CA SER A 605 -3.13 -9.08 12.25
C SER A 605 -2.77 -7.59 12.32
N GLN A 606 -3.72 -6.73 12.68
CA GLN A 606 -3.46 -5.31 12.92
C GLN A 606 -2.50 -5.11 14.11
N SER A 607 -2.73 -5.78 15.24
CA SER A 607 -1.79 -5.74 16.39
C SER A 607 -0.40 -6.25 16.01
N MET A 608 -0.32 -7.35 15.24
CA MET A 608 0.97 -7.91 14.79
C MET A 608 1.78 -6.93 13.93
N VAL A 609 1.15 -6.22 12.98
CA VAL A 609 1.88 -5.26 12.14
C VAL A 609 2.36 -4.06 12.95
N ILE A 610 1.54 -3.57 13.90
CA ILE A 610 1.91 -2.47 14.79
C ILE A 610 3.08 -2.90 15.70
N GLU A 611 3.00 -4.08 16.32
CA GLU A 611 4.08 -4.64 17.14
C GLU A 611 5.39 -4.83 16.37
N HIS A 612 5.30 -5.25 15.11
CA HIS A 612 6.49 -5.42 14.28
C HIS A 612 7.17 -4.07 14.02
N ALA A 613 6.40 -3.04 13.65
CA ALA A 613 6.94 -1.70 13.42
C ALA A 613 7.57 -1.11 14.70
N LEU A 614 6.91 -1.28 15.86
CA LEU A 614 7.44 -0.86 17.16
C LEU A 614 8.72 -1.61 17.52
N THR A 615 8.75 -2.92 17.33
CA THR A 615 9.95 -3.76 17.57
C THR A 615 11.11 -3.33 16.68
N GLN A 616 10.86 -3.05 15.40
CA GLN A 616 11.88 -2.53 14.48
C GLN A 616 12.39 -1.16 14.92
N SER A 617 11.50 -0.28 15.39
CA SER A 617 11.85 1.07 15.83
C SER A 617 12.62 1.14 17.15
N GLN A 618 12.55 0.08 17.97
CA GLN A 618 13.10 0.05 19.34
C GLN A 618 12.56 1.19 20.24
N ILE A 619 11.33 1.65 19.97
CA ILE A 619 10.66 2.72 20.71
C ILE A 619 9.71 2.13 21.76
N ASP A 620 9.71 2.71 22.96
CA ASP A 620 8.72 2.43 23.99
C ASP A 620 7.35 3.02 23.57
N PRO A 621 6.27 2.23 23.45
CA PRO A 621 4.96 2.75 23.02
C PRO A 621 4.41 3.89 23.87
N ARG A 622 4.81 4.01 25.15
CA ARG A 622 4.44 5.16 26.01
C ARG A 622 4.94 6.50 25.50
N SER A 623 5.95 6.49 24.64
CA SER A 623 6.52 7.70 24.04
C SER A 623 5.73 8.22 22.83
N ILE A 624 4.81 7.41 22.30
CA ILE A 624 3.98 7.80 21.15
C ILE A 624 2.81 8.61 21.68
N SER A 625 2.74 9.89 21.31
CA SER A 625 1.71 10.82 21.77
C SER A 625 0.65 11.15 20.71
N CYS A 626 0.81 10.63 19.49
CA CYS A 626 -0.15 10.81 18.40
C CYS A 626 -0.32 9.51 17.58
N MET A 627 -1.56 9.16 17.26
CA MET A 627 -1.94 8.08 16.35
C MET A 627 -2.78 8.66 15.21
N GLU A 628 -2.24 8.57 14.01
CA GLU A 628 -2.98 8.82 12.78
C GLU A 628 -3.52 7.49 12.26
N ALA A 629 -4.77 7.22 12.59
CA ALA A 629 -5.41 5.93 12.35
C ALA A 629 -5.97 5.80 10.93
N HIS A 630 -6.17 4.55 10.50
CA HIS A 630 -6.86 4.23 9.27
C HIS A 630 -8.29 4.80 9.29
N GLY A 631 -9.04 4.63 10.38
CA GLY A 631 -10.20 5.46 10.75
C GLY A 631 -11.18 5.74 9.61
N THR A 632 -11.75 4.70 9.02
CA THR A 632 -12.71 4.85 7.90
C THR A 632 -14.08 5.33 8.35
N GLY A 633 -14.36 5.38 9.65
CA GLY A 633 -15.65 5.81 10.16
C GLY A 633 -16.71 4.73 10.00
N THR A 634 -16.34 3.47 10.15
CA THR A 634 -17.28 2.34 10.07
C THR A 634 -17.64 1.87 11.47
N ALA A 635 -18.90 1.45 11.67
CA ALA A 635 -19.40 1.01 12.98
C ALA A 635 -18.58 -0.12 13.62
N LEU A 636 -17.97 -0.99 12.80
CA LEU A 636 -17.16 -2.14 13.26
C LEU A 636 -15.65 -1.94 13.06
N GLY A 637 -15.21 -1.29 11.98
CA GLY A 637 -13.79 -1.15 11.68
C GLY A 637 -13.06 -0.24 12.67
N ASP A 638 -13.69 0.86 13.11
CA ASP A 638 -13.09 1.78 14.07
C ASP A 638 -12.88 1.12 15.45
N PRO A 639 -13.86 0.39 16.04
CA PRO A 639 -13.61 -0.42 17.23
C PRO A 639 -12.51 -1.47 17.05
N ILE A 640 -12.48 -2.19 15.92
CA ILE A 640 -11.44 -3.20 15.63
C ILE A 640 -10.04 -2.57 15.65
N GLU A 641 -9.89 -1.40 15.04
CA GLU A 641 -8.61 -0.68 15.02
C GLU A 641 -8.18 -0.21 16.42
N VAL A 642 -9.10 0.40 17.19
CA VAL A 642 -8.79 0.87 18.55
C VAL A 642 -8.47 -0.29 19.50
N THR A 643 -9.19 -1.41 19.39
CA THR A 643 -8.87 -2.63 20.15
C THR A 643 -7.50 -3.16 19.76
N GLY A 644 -7.21 -3.25 18.45
CA GLY A 644 -5.92 -3.70 17.94
C GLY A 644 -4.74 -2.85 18.46
N LEU A 645 -4.90 -1.53 18.46
CA LEU A 645 -3.93 -0.58 19.04
C LEU A 645 -3.79 -0.74 20.56
N THR A 646 -4.93 -0.88 21.26
CA THR A 646 -4.96 -1.02 22.72
C THR A 646 -4.26 -2.29 23.17
N ASP A 647 -4.52 -3.42 22.50
CA ASP A 647 -3.89 -4.72 22.79
C ASP A 647 -2.35 -4.63 22.72
N VAL A 648 -1.80 -3.83 21.79
CA VAL A 648 -0.36 -3.60 21.68
C VAL A 648 0.16 -2.76 22.84
N PHE A 649 -0.46 -1.60 23.09
CA PHE A 649 0.01 -0.65 24.11
C PHE A 649 -0.13 -1.19 25.54
N ARG A 650 -1.16 -2.02 25.80
CA ARG A 650 -1.40 -2.66 27.11
C ARG A 650 -0.30 -3.63 27.54
N LYS A 651 0.52 -4.11 26.60
CA LYS A 651 1.74 -4.89 26.91
C LYS A 651 2.81 -4.05 27.63
N TYR A 652 2.75 -2.72 27.50
CA TYR A 652 3.79 -1.79 27.99
C TYR A 652 3.29 -0.83 29.06
N THR A 653 2.00 -0.47 29.06
CA THR A 653 1.45 0.51 30.01
C THR A 653 0.00 0.26 30.41
N LYS A 654 -0.33 0.66 31.64
CA LYS A 654 -1.71 0.72 32.16
C LYS A 654 -2.31 2.13 32.06
N GLU A 655 -1.53 3.13 31.70
CA GLU A 655 -2.00 4.52 31.54
C GLU A 655 -3.05 4.62 30.42
N THR A 656 -4.00 5.52 30.60
CA THR A 656 -5.11 5.77 29.67
C THR A 656 -5.11 7.23 29.23
N GLY A 657 -5.69 7.50 28.06
CA GLY A 657 -5.93 8.85 27.57
C GLY A 657 -4.71 9.76 27.37
N PHE A 658 -3.50 9.20 27.23
CA PHE A 658 -2.28 10.01 27.04
C PHE A 658 -1.90 10.21 25.56
N CYS A 659 -2.45 9.38 24.66
CA CYS A 659 -2.11 9.39 23.25
C CYS A 659 -3.28 9.96 22.42
N SER A 660 -3.02 10.98 21.61
CA SER A 660 -4.01 11.54 20.71
C SER A 660 -4.36 10.57 19.58
N LEU A 661 -5.65 10.47 19.21
CA LEU A 661 -6.14 9.66 18.10
C LEU A 661 -6.93 10.52 17.13
N SER A 662 -6.61 10.45 15.84
CA SER A 662 -7.37 11.16 14.81
C SER A 662 -7.26 10.47 13.45
N SER A 663 -8.07 10.92 12.49
CA SER A 663 -7.93 10.53 11.09
C SER A 663 -8.18 11.70 10.14
N VAL A 664 -7.24 11.92 9.22
CA VAL A 664 -7.34 12.90 8.12
C VAL A 664 -8.55 12.64 7.22
N LYS A 665 -9.06 11.40 7.22
CA LYS A 665 -10.25 11.03 6.42
C LYS A 665 -11.49 11.81 6.86
N SER A 666 -11.55 12.27 8.11
CA SER A 666 -12.61 13.15 8.58
C SER A 666 -12.59 14.53 7.89
N ASN A 667 -11.43 15.00 7.45
CA ASN A 667 -11.28 16.27 6.73
C ASN A 667 -11.53 16.10 5.23
N ILE A 668 -10.83 15.15 4.59
CA ILE A 668 -10.75 15.08 3.13
C ILE A 668 -11.48 13.89 2.50
N GLY A 669 -11.98 12.97 3.31
CA GLY A 669 -12.49 11.68 2.83
C GLY A 669 -11.41 10.61 2.70
N HIS A 670 -11.77 9.44 2.18
CA HIS A 670 -10.84 8.33 2.02
C HIS A 670 -10.15 8.40 0.66
N ALA A 671 -8.88 8.84 0.66
CA ALA A 671 -8.05 8.91 -0.55
C ALA A 671 -7.52 7.55 -1.05
N GLU A 672 -8.21 6.45 -0.72
CA GLU A 672 -7.89 5.05 -1.08
C GLU A 672 -6.38 4.76 -1.21
N ALA A 673 -5.83 4.61 -2.42
CA ALA A 673 -4.41 4.31 -2.61
C ALA A 673 -3.45 5.38 -2.09
N ALA A 674 -3.88 6.66 -2.06
CA ALA A 674 -3.15 7.80 -1.50
C ALA A 674 -3.49 8.10 -0.03
N ALA A 675 -4.31 7.27 0.64
CA ALA A 675 -4.70 7.51 2.02
C ALA A 675 -3.51 7.54 2.99
N GLY A 676 -2.57 6.61 2.82
CA GLY A 676 -1.36 6.53 3.65
C GLY A 676 -0.44 7.74 3.53
N ILE A 677 -0.31 8.30 2.33
CA ILE A 677 0.54 9.47 2.10
C ILE A 677 -0.14 10.75 2.60
N ALA A 678 -1.47 10.86 2.48
CA ALA A 678 -2.23 11.96 3.10
C ALA A 678 -2.08 11.97 4.63
N GLN A 679 -2.16 10.79 5.26
CA GLN A 679 -1.90 10.60 6.69
C GLN A 679 -0.47 11.01 7.07
N MET A 680 0.53 10.56 6.31
CA MET A 680 1.93 10.93 6.48
C MET A 680 2.14 12.45 6.36
N THR A 681 1.57 13.09 5.33
CA THR A 681 1.68 14.54 5.14
C THR A 681 1.05 15.31 6.30
N LYS A 682 -0.13 14.90 6.80
CA LYS A 682 -0.72 15.49 8.00
C LYS A 682 0.24 15.39 9.19
N VAL A 683 0.82 14.22 9.46
CA VAL A 683 1.77 14.02 10.57
C VAL A 683 3.01 14.90 10.39
N ILE A 684 3.60 14.97 9.20
CA ILE A 684 4.74 15.85 8.89
C ILE A 684 4.40 17.31 9.20
N LEU A 685 3.22 17.78 8.80
CA LEU A 685 2.79 19.15 9.06
C LEU A 685 2.55 19.40 10.55
N GLN A 686 1.94 18.46 11.27
CA GLN A 686 1.79 18.56 12.73
C GLN A 686 3.15 18.61 13.45
N LEU A 687 4.16 17.86 12.98
CA LEU A 687 5.52 17.91 13.49
C LEU A 687 6.16 19.29 13.22
N LYS A 688 6.07 19.77 11.98
CA LYS A 688 6.59 21.07 11.55
C LYS A 688 6.00 22.22 12.37
N HIS A 689 4.69 22.21 12.58
CA HIS A 689 3.97 23.26 13.32
C HIS A 689 3.81 22.96 14.80
N GLN A 690 4.35 21.85 15.29
CA GLN A 690 4.28 21.42 16.69
C GLN A 690 2.85 21.49 17.26
N THR A 691 1.86 21.08 16.47
CA THR A 691 0.43 21.28 16.74
C THR A 691 -0.34 20.03 16.37
N LEU A 692 -1.20 19.54 17.27
CA LEU A 692 -2.19 18.50 16.98
C LEU A 692 -3.46 19.17 16.45
N VAL A 693 -3.94 18.78 15.27
CA VAL A 693 -5.16 19.34 14.69
C VAL A 693 -6.38 18.52 15.09
N LYS A 694 -7.54 19.18 15.23
CA LYS A 694 -8.78 18.49 15.60
C LYS A 694 -9.22 17.46 14.55
N ASN A 695 -9.78 16.36 15.02
CA ASN A 695 -10.58 15.43 14.24
C ASN A 695 -11.95 16.06 13.96
N VAL A 696 -12.40 16.03 12.70
CA VAL A 696 -13.70 16.62 12.35
C VAL A 696 -14.83 15.71 12.85
N MET A 697 -15.63 16.22 13.79
CA MET A 697 -16.69 15.46 14.43
C MET A 697 -17.97 15.50 13.58
N HIS A 698 -18.19 14.45 12.80
CA HIS A 698 -19.36 14.32 11.91
C HIS A 698 -20.61 13.75 12.60
N GLY A 699 -20.53 13.38 13.89
CA GLY A 699 -21.63 12.81 14.69
C GLY A 699 -21.97 13.63 15.94
N LYS A 700 -23.02 13.19 16.66
CA LYS A 700 -23.44 13.82 17.92
C LYS A 700 -22.47 13.59 19.08
N GLY A 701 -21.63 12.56 18.96
CA GLY A 701 -20.62 12.18 19.94
C GLY A 701 -19.71 11.07 19.42
N LEU A 702 -18.91 10.51 20.32
CA LEU A 702 -18.00 9.39 20.04
C LEU A 702 -18.78 8.09 19.78
N ASN A 703 -18.16 7.17 19.07
CA ASN A 703 -18.73 5.84 18.81
C ASN A 703 -18.91 5.08 20.15
N PRO A 704 -20.15 4.70 20.53
CA PRO A 704 -20.42 4.07 21.83
C PRO A 704 -19.85 2.65 21.95
N ASN A 705 -19.43 2.04 20.84
CA ASN A 705 -18.77 0.73 20.84
C ASN A 705 -17.29 0.81 21.24
N ILE A 706 -16.77 2.00 21.52
CA ILE A 706 -15.39 2.23 21.95
C ILE A 706 -15.40 2.90 23.32
N ASP A 707 -14.96 2.17 24.35
CA ASP A 707 -14.78 2.72 25.69
C ASP A 707 -13.43 3.42 25.81
N PHE A 708 -13.33 4.64 25.26
CA PHE A 708 -12.08 5.40 25.21
C PHE A 708 -11.45 5.62 26.60
N ALA A 709 -12.26 5.72 27.66
CA ALA A 709 -11.77 5.89 29.03
C ALA A 709 -10.88 4.72 29.50
N GLN A 710 -11.05 3.54 28.88
CA GLN A 710 -10.26 2.33 29.15
C GLN A 710 -9.14 2.10 28.12
N THR A 711 -8.86 3.06 27.24
CA THR A 711 -7.81 2.96 26.23
C THR A 711 -6.68 3.97 26.48
N PRO A 712 -5.47 3.73 25.95
CA PRO A 712 -4.41 4.75 25.89
C PRO A 712 -4.81 6.02 25.12
N PHE A 713 -5.89 5.96 24.35
CA PHE A 713 -6.20 6.90 23.29
C PHE A 713 -7.35 7.84 23.67
N ASN A 714 -7.21 9.11 23.28
CA ASN A 714 -8.29 10.09 23.29
C ASN A 714 -8.45 10.67 21.89
N VAL A 715 -9.69 10.79 21.41
CA VAL A 715 -9.93 11.44 20.11
C VAL A 715 -9.55 12.92 20.21
N GLN A 716 -8.78 13.42 19.24
CA GLN A 716 -8.33 14.81 19.22
C GLN A 716 -9.48 15.76 18.90
N GLU A 717 -10.22 16.24 19.90
CA GLU A 717 -11.40 17.09 19.65
C GLU A 717 -11.06 18.57 19.37
N LYS A 718 -9.85 19.02 19.74
CA LYS A 718 -9.43 20.42 19.63
C LYS A 718 -8.07 20.53 18.95
N THR A 719 -7.87 21.61 18.21
CA THR A 719 -6.55 21.96 17.69
C THR A 719 -5.75 22.59 18.84
N GLU A 720 -4.59 22.02 19.18
CA GLU A 720 -3.78 22.44 20.32
C GLU A 720 -2.28 22.19 20.10
N GLU A 721 -1.45 22.79 20.94
CA GLU A 721 0.00 22.57 20.93
C GLU A 721 0.33 21.08 21.15
N TRP A 722 1.11 20.50 20.24
CA TRP A 722 1.65 19.17 20.41
C TRP A 722 2.83 19.24 21.37
N LYS A 723 2.57 19.02 22.65
CA LYS A 723 3.64 18.99 23.66
C LYS A 723 4.49 17.73 23.54
N ARG A 724 5.78 17.85 23.80
CA ARG A 724 6.65 16.69 23.92
C ARG A 724 6.25 15.88 25.15
N PRO A 725 6.08 14.56 25.02
CA PRO A 725 5.80 13.72 26.17
C PRO A 725 7.00 13.69 27.12
N THR A 726 6.75 13.37 28.39
CA THR A 726 7.81 13.14 29.38
C THR A 726 7.77 11.69 29.79
N LEU A 727 8.91 10.99 29.68
CA LEU A 727 9.06 9.61 30.11
C LEU A 727 10.20 9.53 31.13
N GLN A 728 9.93 9.00 32.32
CA GLN A 728 10.91 8.90 33.42
C GLN A 728 11.58 10.25 33.77
N GLY A 729 10.82 11.35 33.68
CA GLY A 729 11.31 12.70 33.99
C GLY A 729 12.16 13.34 32.88
N GLN A 730 12.31 12.70 31.72
CA GLN A 730 12.99 13.28 30.55
C GLN A 730 11.98 13.61 29.46
N GLU A 731 12.11 14.81 28.90
CA GLU A 731 11.40 15.19 27.68
C GLU A 731 11.90 14.33 26.52
N ILE A 732 10.97 13.72 25.80
CA ILE A 732 11.27 12.85 24.67
C ILE A 732 10.69 13.44 23.37
N PRO A 733 11.28 13.10 22.21
CA PRO A 733 10.78 13.60 20.93
C PRO A 733 9.32 13.23 20.70
N ARG A 734 8.56 14.13 20.02
CA ARG A 734 7.23 13.86 19.48
C ARG A 734 7.31 12.67 18.54
N ARG A 735 6.43 11.70 18.76
CA ARG A 735 6.34 10.47 17.99
C ARG A 735 4.90 10.20 17.60
N ALA A 736 4.71 9.78 16.35
CA ALA A 736 3.43 9.37 15.82
C ALA A 736 3.48 7.97 15.23
N GLY A 737 2.40 7.20 15.45
CA GLY A 737 2.11 5.99 14.68
C GLY A 737 1.10 6.29 13.57
N ILE A 738 1.30 5.69 12.39
CA ILE A 738 0.41 5.84 11.23
C ILE A 738 -0.04 4.46 10.77
N SER A 739 -1.35 4.22 10.71
CA SER A 739 -1.95 2.96 10.28
C SER A 739 -2.71 3.10 8.96
N SER A 740 -2.54 2.14 8.05
CA SER A 740 -3.42 1.98 6.89
C SER A 740 -3.68 0.51 6.55
N PHE A 741 -4.95 0.15 6.39
CA PHE A 741 -5.41 -1.22 6.20
C PHE A 741 -6.19 -1.34 4.89
N GLY A 742 -5.73 -2.21 3.99
CA GLY A 742 -6.38 -2.47 2.71
C GLY A 742 -7.57 -3.40 2.88
N ALA A 743 -8.66 -3.13 2.16
CA ALA A 743 -9.85 -3.98 2.19
C ALA A 743 -9.55 -5.45 1.81
N GLY A 744 -8.54 -5.71 0.97
CA GLY A 744 -8.10 -7.07 0.64
C GLY A 744 -7.31 -7.79 1.75
N GLY A 745 -7.05 -7.13 2.89
CA GLY A 745 -6.35 -7.70 4.05
C GLY A 745 -4.89 -7.26 4.21
N ALA A 746 -4.34 -6.49 3.28
CA ALA A 746 -2.95 -5.98 3.35
C ALA A 746 -2.84 -4.81 4.33
N ASN A 747 -2.06 -4.98 5.40
CA ASN A 747 -1.92 -4.02 6.49
C ASN A 747 -0.53 -3.38 6.48
N ALA A 748 -0.43 -2.08 6.76
CA ALA A 748 0.82 -1.36 6.92
C ALA A 748 0.79 -0.43 8.14
N HIS A 749 1.93 -0.30 8.83
CA HIS A 749 2.10 0.62 9.95
C HIS A 749 3.49 1.27 9.91
N VAL A 750 3.57 2.56 10.24
CA VAL A 750 4.81 3.35 10.25
C VAL A 750 4.91 4.17 11.54
N VAL A 751 6.11 4.21 12.14
CA VAL A 751 6.42 5.04 13.32
C VAL A 751 7.34 6.18 12.88
N VAL A 752 6.93 7.42 13.15
CA VAL A 752 7.64 8.65 12.78
C VAL A 752 7.99 9.45 14.04
N GLU A 753 9.18 10.05 14.06
CA GLU A 753 9.72 10.86 15.15
C GLU A 753 10.11 12.26 14.63
N GLU A 754 9.93 13.30 15.45
CA GLU A 754 10.46 14.63 15.13
C GLU A 754 11.99 14.61 15.06
N TYR A 755 12.55 15.37 14.12
CA TYR A 755 14.00 15.59 14.09
C TYR A 755 14.38 16.77 14.99
N ILE A 756 15.25 16.52 15.98
CA ILE A 756 15.80 17.56 16.87
C ILE A 756 17.25 17.83 16.47
N SER A 757 17.52 19.03 15.95
CA SER A 757 18.89 19.45 15.65
C SER A 757 19.71 19.55 16.94
N LYS A 758 20.96 19.07 16.88
CA LYS A 758 21.90 19.13 18.01
C LYS A 758 22.63 20.46 18.13
N GLU A 759 22.57 21.34 17.11
CA GLU A 759 23.14 22.68 17.22
C GLU A 759 22.18 23.61 18.00
N PRO A 760 22.64 24.27 19.07
CA PRO A 760 21.79 25.17 19.84
C PRO A 760 21.29 26.33 18.98
N GLU A 761 19.99 26.63 19.03
CA GLU A 761 19.37 27.76 18.30
C GLU A 761 20.03 29.11 18.56
N GLN A 762 20.81 29.24 19.65
CA GLN A 762 21.61 30.42 19.96
C GLN A 762 22.67 30.77 18.90
N SER A 763 23.05 29.84 18.01
CA SER A 763 23.89 30.17 16.84
C SER A 763 23.16 30.99 15.76
N LYS A 764 21.81 31.00 15.75
CA LYS A 764 21.00 31.85 14.86
C LYS A 764 21.03 33.33 15.25
N ILE A 765 21.44 33.64 16.49
CA ILE A 765 21.61 35.02 17.00
C ILE A 765 23.10 35.41 17.01
N SER A 766 23.89 34.90 16.06
CA SER A 766 25.17 35.56 15.79
C SER A 766 24.85 36.86 15.06
N ASN A 767 25.39 37.99 15.54
CA ASN A 767 25.40 39.28 14.85
C ASN A 767 25.95 39.07 13.44
N THR A 768 25.07 38.74 12.49
CA THR A 768 25.48 38.40 11.14
C THR A 768 25.67 39.74 10.46
N LEU A 769 26.91 40.12 10.17
CA LEU A 769 27.19 41.18 9.19
C LEU A 769 26.26 40.95 7.99
N LEU A 770 25.55 41.98 7.54
CA LEU A 770 24.68 41.92 6.37
C LEU A 770 25.56 41.67 5.13
N VAL A 771 25.83 40.41 4.84
CA VAL A 771 26.62 40.00 3.67
C VAL A 771 25.67 39.85 2.48
N PRO A 772 25.98 40.46 1.32
CA PRO A 772 25.16 40.28 0.13
C PRO A 772 25.06 38.80 -0.26
N SER A 773 23.88 38.42 -0.74
CA SER A 773 23.56 37.08 -1.21
C SER A 773 23.02 37.15 -2.63
N LEU A 774 23.45 36.22 -3.48
CA LEU A 774 23.04 36.11 -4.88
C LEU A 774 21.86 35.13 -5.01
N ILE A 775 20.66 35.65 -5.26
CA ILE A 775 19.42 34.90 -5.43
C ILE A 775 19.23 34.61 -6.92
N LEU A 776 19.07 33.32 -7.28
CA LEU A 776 18.94 32.87 -8.67
C LEU A 776 17.58 32.22 -8.90
N LEU A 777 16.88 32.61 -9.97
CA LEU A 777 15.61 32.03 -10.37
C LEU A 777 15.63 31.74 -11.87
N SER A 778 15.02 30.63 -12.27
CA SER A 778 14.92 30.29 -13.68
C SER A 778 13.71 29.43 -14.00
N ALA A 779 13.16 29.62 -15.19
CA ALA A 779 12.04 28.84 -15.70
C ALA A 779 12.18 28.54 -17.20
N LYS A 780 11.33 27.65 -17.72
CA LYS A 780 11.27 27.34 -19.16
C LYS A 780 10.90 28.54 -20.04
N ASN A 781 10.12 29.47 -19.52
CA ASN A 781 9.66 30.65 -20.25
C ASN A 781 9.36 31.82 -19.31
N ARG A 782 9.15 33.02 -19.87
CA ARG A 782 8.93 34.27 -19.13
C ARG A 782 7.70 34.21 -18.23
N GLU A 783 6.63 33.60 -18.72
CA GLU A 783 5.37 33.49 -17.97
C GLU A 783 5.57 32.68 -16.68
N ARG A 784 6.22 31.51 -16.80
CA ARG A 784 6.53 30.65 -15.66
C ARG A 784 7.49 31.31 -14.67
N LEU A 785 8.47 32.08 -15.17
CA LEU A 785 9.37 32.86 -14.31
C LEU A 785 8.58 33.89 -13.48
N ASN A 786 7.65 34.62 -14.10
CA ASN A 786 6.81 35.59 -13.37
C ASN A 786 5.96 34.94 -12.27
N VAL A 787 5.37 33.77 -12.53
CA VAL A 787 4.60 33.04 -11.51
C VAL A 787 5.53 32.57 -10.37
N GLN A 788 6.73 32.09 -10.69
CA GLN A 788 7.71 31.66 -9.69
C GLN A 788 8.13 32.84 -8.78
N LEU A 789 8.33 34.03 -9.36
CA LEU A 789 8.63 35.26 -8.61
C LEU A 789 7.48 35.64 -7.67
N GLN A 790 6.24 35.56 -8.15
CA GLN A 790 5.04 35.82 -7.32
C GLN A 790 4.91 34.83 -6.17
N GLN A 791 5.19 33.54 -6.40
CA GLN A 791 5.17 32.51 -5.36
C GLN A 791 6.25 32.77 -4.29
N LEU A 792 7.47 33.10 -4.69
CA LEU A 792 8.55 33.45 -3.75
C LEU A 792 8.21 34.72 -2.96
N LEU A 793 7.69 35.75 -3.64
CA LEU A 793 7.25 36.98 -3.00
C LEU A 793 6.15 36.72 -1.96
N THR A 794 5.13 35.92 -2.31
CA THR A 794 4.04 35.53 -1.40
C THR A 794 4.58 34.78 -0.18
N ALA A 795 5.54 33.86 -0.38
CA ALA A 795 6.18 33.14 0.71
C ALA A 795 6.94 34.08 1.66
N ILE A 796 7.63 35.08 1.13
CA ILE A 796 8.32 36.12 1.92
C ILE A 796 7.30 37.00 2.67
N GLU A 797 6.20 37.40 2.03
CA GLU A 797 5.14 38.24 2.62
C GLU A 797 4.40 37.54 3.77
N ASN A 798 4.23 36.22 3.66
CA ASN A 798 3.68 35.37 4.72
C ASN A 798 4.66 35.11 5.88
N GLN A 799 5.77 35.87 5.95
CA GLN A 799 6.77 35.80 7.01
C GLN A 799 7.38 34.40 7.19
N ARG A 800 7.49 33.62 6.11
CA ARG A 800 8.12 32.28 6.16
C ARG A 800 9.62 32.32 6.42
N PHE A 801 10.27 33.45 6.17
CA PHE A 801 11.72 33.61 6.25
C PHE A 801 12.10 34.87 7.02
N VAL A 802 13.19 34.79 7.77
CA VAL A 802 13.84 35.94 8.42
C VAL A 802 15.17 36.26 7.77
N ASP A 803 15.78 37.42 8.05
CA ASP A 803 17.06 37.82 7.43
C ASP A 803 18.19 36.80 7.62
N ALA A 804 18.17 36.04 8.72
CA ALA A 804 19.12 34.96 8.97
C ALA A 804 19.01 33.81 7.94
N ASP A 805 17.86 33.62 7.30
CA ASP A 805 17.62 32.57 6.31
C ASP A 805 18.06 32.99 4.89
N LEU A 806 18.40 34.26 4.63
CA LEU A 806 18.69 34.75 3.27
C LEU A 806 19.80 33.93 2.58
N LYS A 807 20.82 33.52 3.34
CA LYS A 807 21.90 32.67 2.82
C LYS A 807 21.44 31.26 2.49
N ASP A 808 20.53 30.69 3.29
CA ASP A 808 19.93 29.38 3.05
C ASP A 808 19.01 29.43 1.81
N VAL A 809 18.25 30.52 1.63
CA VAL A 809 17.43 30.79 0.44
C VAL A 809 18.33 30.84 -0.81
N ALA A 810 19.39 31.65 -0.76
CA ALA A 810 20.34 31.79 -1.86
C ALA A 810 20.97 30.45 -2.23
N TYR A 811 21.49 29.73 -1.23
CA TYR A 811 22.16 28.45 -1.41
C TYR A 811 21.22 27.40 -2.03
N THR A 812 19.99 27.28 -1.51
CA THR A 812 19.00 26.33 -2.03
C THR A 812 18.65 26.63 -3.49
N LEU A 813 18.47 27.90 -3.85
CA LEU A 813 18.16 28.29 -5.22
C LEU A 813 19.34 28.10 -6.19
N GLN A 814 20.57 28.21 -5.70
CA GLN A 814 21.77 28.03 -6.51
C GLN A 814 22.08 26.55 -6.82
N ILE A 815 21.98 25.67 -5.82
CA ILE A 815 22.39 24.26 -5.96
C ILE A 815 21.22 23.29 -6.07
N GLY A 816 20.04 23.68 -5.58
CA GLY A 816 18.85 22.85 -5.45
C GLY A 816 17.75 23.15 -6.47
N ARG A 817 18.05 23.93 -7.53
CA ARG A 817 17.15 24.18 -8.66
C ARG A 817 17.87 23.99 -9.98
N GLU A 818 17.17 23.45 -10.98
CA GLU A 818 17.73 23.33 -12.32
C GLU A 818 17.76 24.69 -13.02
N ALA A 819 18.92 25.08 -13.54
CA ALA A 819 19.08 26.32 -14.30
C ALA A 819 18.44 26.22 -15.69
N MET A 820 17.26 26.80 -15.85
CA MET A 820 16.47 26.78 -17.10
C MET A 820 16.78 27.97 -18.03
N ASP A 821 16.03 28.12 -19.11
CA ASP A 821 16.37 29.01 -20.23
C ASP A 821 16.09 30.49 -19.92
N GLU A 822 14.96 30.84 -19.28
CA GLU A 822 14.69 32.20 -18.79
C GLU A 822 15.23 32.34 -17.37
N ARG A 823 16.10 33.33 -17.15
CA ARG A 823 16.89 33.48 -15.93
C ARG A 823 16.79 34.88 -15.34
N MET A 824 16.76 34.94 -14.02
CA MET A 824 16.82 36.18 -13.24
C MET A 824 17.74 36.00 -12.04
N ALA A 825 18.58 37.00 -11.78
CA ALA A 825 19.48 37.05 -10.64
C ALA A 825 19.26 38.35 -9.86
N VAL A 826 19.21 38.26 -8.53
CA VAL A 826 19.00 39.40 -7.62
C VAL A 826 20.05 39.36 -6.53
N ILE A 827 20.77 40.46 -6.33
CA ILE A 827 21.67 40.59 -5.17
C ILE A 827 20.89 41.30 -4.07
N ALA A 828 20.86 40.74 -2.87
CA ALA A 828 20.20 41.35 -1.71
C ALA A 828 21.01 41.13 -0.44
N ILE A 829 20.93 42.08 0.51
CA ILE A 829 21.54 42.00 1.84
C ILE A 829 20.53 41.67 2.95
N SER A 830 19.23 41.68 2.64
CA SER A 830 18.13 41.31 3.56
C SER A 830 16.93 40.70 2.81
N ILE A 831 16.08 39.97 3.53
CA ILE A 831 14.80 39.46 2.99
C ILE A 831 13.88 40.61 2.61
N ASN A 832 13.90 41.72 3.36
CA ASN A 832 13.10 42.90 3.03
C ASN A 832 13.57 43.57 1.73
N GLU A 833 14.87 43.69 1.49
CA GLU A 833 15.37 44.22 0.22
C GLU A 833 15.03 43.30 -0.96
N LEU A 834 15.17 41.98 -0.79
CA LEU A 834 14.75 41.01 -1.79
C LEU A 834 13.26 41.19 -2.15
N LYS A 835 12.39 41.32 -1.13
CA LYS A 835 10.95 41.58 -1.31
C LYS A 835 10.69 42.83 -2.15
N GLU A 836 11.34 43.96 -1.83
CA GLU A 836 11.13 45.21 -2.55
C GLU A 836 11.65 45.14 -4.00
N LYS A 837 12.78 44.46 -4.25
CA LYS A 837 13.30 44.23 -5.60
C LYS A 837 12.36 43.36 -6.44
N LEU A 838 11.81 42.29 -5.85
CA LEU A 838 10.83 41.42 -6.51
C LEU A 838 9.52 42.19 -6.83
N ARG A 839 9.01 42.98 -5.89
CA ARG A 839 7.84 43.84 -6.11
C ARG A 839 8.06 44.85 -7.23
N SER A 840 9.20 45.54 -7.21
CA SER A 840 9.54 46.54 -8.23
C SER A 840 9.61 45.92 -9.62
N PHE A 841 10.21 44.73 -9.74
CA PHE A 841 10.26 43.99 -11.00
C PHE A 841 8.87 43.58 -11.49
N LEU A 842 8.03 43.03 -10.61
CA LEU A 842 6.66 42.63 -10.95
C LEU A 842 5.74 43.82 -11.29
N ALA A 843 6.07 45.02 -10.78
CA ALA A 843 5.41 46.27 -11.12
C ALA A 843 5.96 46.93 -12.40
N GLU A 844 6.86 46.26 -13.12
CA GLU A 844 7.50 46.75 -14.36
C GLU A 844 8.24 48.09 -14.17
N VAL A 845 8.87 48.29 -13.01
CA VAL A 845 9.76 49.46 -12.79
C VAL A 845 11.08 49.23 -13.52
N ASP A 846 11.48 50.19 -14.36
CA ASP A 846 12.76 50.16 -15.09
C ASP A 846 13.98 50.33 -14.15
N ASP A 847 15.12 49.75 -14.56
CA ASP A 847 16.44 49.93 -13.93
C ASP A 847 16.54 49.63 -12.41
N VAL A 848 15.93 48.52 -11.95
CA VAL A 848 16.14 48.04 -10.57
C VAL A 848 17.61 47.64 -10.34
N THR A 849 18.30 48.36 -9.46
CA THR A 849 19.72 48.13 -9.14
C THR A 849 20.01 46.71 -8.65
N ASP A 850 21.10 46.12 -9.13
CA ASP A 850 21.56 44.76 -8.80
C ASP A 850 20.52 43.65 -9.08
N LEU A 851 19.68 43.86 -10.10
CA LEU A 851 18.79 42.88 -10.69
C LEU A 851 19.19 42.64 -12.15
N TYR A 852 19.33 41.37 -12.52
CA TYR A 852 19.79 40.95 -13.84
C TYR A 852 18.80 39.97 -14.44
N ARG A 853 18.59 40.04 -15.75
CA ARG A 853 17.72 39.14 -16.50
C ARG A 853 18.34 38.74 -17.83
N GLY A 854 18.10 37.51 -18.26
CA GLY A 854 18.56 37.00 -19.54
C GLY A 854 17.79 35.77 -20.01
N HIS A 855 17.94 35.45 -21.29
CA HIS A 855 17.38 34.25 -21.91
C HIS A 855 18.49 33.49 -22.63
N VAL A 856 18.63 32.20 -22.34
CA VAL A 856 19.62 31.31 -22.95
C VAL A 856 19.01 30.65 -24.20
N SER A 857 19.46 31.06 -25.38
CA SER A 857 19.04 30.41 -26.64
C SER A 857 19.96 29.22 -26.96
N ARG A 858 19.39 28.05 -27.25
CA ARG A 858 20.13 26.85 -27.73
C ARG A 858 20.65 26.95 -29.18
N ARG A 859 20.60 28.11 -29.86
CA ARG A 859 21.21 28.24 -31.18
C ARG A 859 22.73 28.10 -31.08
N LYS A 860 23.28 27.18 -31.88
CA LYS A 860 24.68 26.71 -31.96
C LYS A 860 25.76 27.79 -32.19
N ASP A 861 25.40 29.06 -32.32
CA ASP A 861 26.35 30.11 -32.71
C ASP A 861 27.09 30.76 -31.53
N ASN A 862 26.71 30.47 -30.28
CA ASN A 862 27.36 31.04 -29.08
C ASN A 862 27.63 30.01 -27.96
N ILE A 863 27.92 28.74 -28.29
CA ILE A 863 28.76 27.96 -27.36
C ILE A 863 30.16 28.49 -27.61
N THR A 864 30.51 29.59 -26.94
CA THR A 864 31.90 29.99 -26.79
C THR A 864 32.60 28.78 -26.22
N VAL A 865 33.44 28.14 -27.03
CA VAL A 865 34.48 27.25 -26.53
C VAL A 865 35.28 28.13 -25.58
N LEU A 866 35.00 28.00 -24.27
CA LEU A 866 35.67 28.76 -23.24
C LEU A 866 37.16 28.41 -23.33
N SER A 867 38.00 29.38 -23.68
CA SER A 867 39.44 29.26 -23.55
C SER A 867 39.81 29.02 -22.08
N GLU A 868 41.00 28.48 -21.81
CA GLU A 868 41.52 28.30 -20.45
C GLU A 868 41.48 29.63 -19.65
N GLU A 869 41.70 30.77 -20.32
CA GLU A 869 41.57 32.13 -19.77
C GLU A 869 40.16 32.46 -19.22
N CYS A 870 39.10 31.92 -19.85
CA CYS A 870 37.73 32.10 -19.34
C CYS A 870 37.41 31.18 -18.15
N GLN A 871 38.19 30.14 -17.90
CA GLN A 871 38.00 29.27 -16.74
C GLN A 871 38.61 29.91 -15.49
N GLU A 872 39.84 30.44 -15.59
CA GLU A 872 40.53 31.14 -14.50
C GLU A 872 39.73 32.36 -14.02
N GLN A 873 39.16 33.15 -14.94
CA GLN A 873 38.32 34.31 -14.59
C GLN A 873 37.06 33.91 -13.81
N LYS A 874 36.45 32.76 -14.10
CA LYS A 874 35.28 32.28 -13.34
C LYS A 874 35.65 31.89 -11.93
N GLU A 875 36.81 31.25 -11.76
CA GLU A 875 37.30 30.86 -10.44
C GLU A 875 37.64 32.09 -9.61
N GLU A 876 38.29 33.10 -10.20
CA GLU A 876 38.57 34.38 -9.56
C GLU A 876 37.27 35.08 -9.08
N TRP A 877 36.22 35.13 -9.92
CA TRP A 877 34.95 35.75 -9.52
C TRP A 877 34.24 35.01 -8.39
N LEU A 878 34.36 33.68 -8.34
CA LEU A 878 33.83 32.87 -7.24
C LEU A 878 34.64 33.08 -5.95
N GLU A 879 35.97 33.09 -6.03
CA GLU A 879 36.86 33.29 -4.87
C GLU A 879 36.71 34.70 -4.26
N CYS A 880 36.58 35.72 -5.09
CA CYS A 880 36.36 37.10 -4.64
C CYS A 880 34.89 37.44 -4.37
N ALA A 881 33.95 36.49 -4.57
CA ALA A 881 32.51 36.70 -4.47
C ALA A 881 32.01 37.94 -5.24
N ASP A 882 32.47 38.14 -6.47
CA ASP A 882 32.06 39.25 -7.35
C ASP A 882 30.64 39.00 -7.90
N TYR A 883 29.64 39.20 -7.04
CA TYR A 883 28.25 38.85 -7.32
C TYR A 883 27.68 39.52 -8.56
N ARG A 884 28.15 40.72 -8.94
CA ARG A 884 27.67 41.44 -10.13
C ARG A 884 28.09 40.73 -11.40
N LYS A 885 29.36 40.33 -11.51
CA LYS A 885 29.84 39.58 -12.68
C LYS A 885 29.25 38.18 -12.73
N LEU A 886 29.13 37.52 -11.58
CA LEU A 886 28.48 36.20 -11.48
C LEU A 886 27.02 36.26 -11.95
N ALA A 887 26.25 37.25 -11.48
CA ALA A 887 24.85 37.45 -11.87
C ALA A 887 24.70 37.70 -13.38
N ASP A 888 25.43 38.68 -13.93
CA ASP A 888 25.37 39.05 -15.35
C ASP A 888 25.78 37.90 -16.28
N SER A 889 26.82 37.14 -15.90
CA SER A 889 27.29 36.00 -16.69
C SER A 889 26.34 34.80 -16.61
N TRP A 890 25.78 34.51 -15.43
CA TRP A 890 24.87 33.37 -15.26
C TRP A 890 23.55 33.56 -16.02
N VAL A 891 22.96 34.76 -16.01
CA VAL A 891 21.72 35.02 -16.77
C VAL A 891 21.92 34.91 -18.28
N LYS A 892 23.17 35.01 -18.76
CA LYS A 892 23.57 34.81 -20.17
C LYS A 892 23.91 33.35 -20.52
N GLY A 893 23.87 32.45 -19.54
CA GLY A 893 24.00 31.01 -19.77
C GLY A 893 25.27 30.37 -19.22
N THR A 894 26.16 31.13 -18.58
CA THR A 894 27.36 30.56 -17.95
C THR A 894 27.00 29.65 -16.78
N ASP A 895 27.64 28.47 -16.72
CA ASP A 895 27.51 27.54 -15.59
C ASP A 895 28.63 27.76 -14.56
N PHE A 896 28.29 27.61 -13.27
CA PHE A 896 29.18 27.83 -12.13
C PHE A 896 29.00 26.71 -11.08
N ASP A 897 30.09 26.36 -10.39
CA ASP A 897 30.00 25.55 -9.18
C ASP A 897 29.80 26.46 -7.96
N TRP A 898 28.54 26.74 -7.65
CA TRP A 898 28.14 27.63 -6.56
C TRP A 898 28.64 27.18 -5.19
N ASN A 899 29.01 25.90 -5.02
CA ASN A 899 29.62 25.45 -3.77
C ASN A 899 30.89 26.21 -3.40
N LYS A 900 31.63 26.72 -4.41
CA LYS A 900 32.87 27.49 -4.20
C LYS A 900 32.64 28.88 -3.57
N LEU A 901 31.41 29.40 -3.60
CA LEU A 901 31.06 30.64 -2.87
C LEU A 901 31.02 30.46 -1.35
N TYR A 902 31.03 29.21 -0.88
CA TYR A 902 30.87 28.86 0.52
C TYR A 902 32.13 28.16 1.03
N GLY A 903 32.50 28.45 2.28
CA GLY A 903 33.58 27.74 2.96
C GLY A 903 33.19 26.32 3.36
N GLU A 904 33.95 25.72 4.27
CA GLU A 904 33.71 24.34 4.74
C GLU A 904 32.31 24.15 5.35
N LYS A 905 31.80 25.14 6.09
CA LYS A 905 30.44 25.13 6.64
C LYS A 905 29.46 25.75 5.64
N LYS A 906 28.82 24.89 4.84
CA LYS A 906 27.80 25.29 3.86
C LYS A 906 26.47 25.66 4.55
N PRO A 907 25.68 26.59 3.98
CA PRO A 907 24.30 26.83 4.41
C PRO A 907 23.46 25.55 4.29
N ARG A 908 22.31 25.51 4.97
CA ARG A 908 21.41 24.35 4.87
C ARG A 908 20.47 24.49 3.68
N ARG A 909 19.99 23.34 3.18
CA ARG A 909 18.85 23.34 2.24
C ARG A 909 17.57 23.66 3.01
N ILE A 910 16.69 24.47 2.43
CA ILE A 910 15.38 24.82 3.02
C ILE A 910 14.25 24.65 2.02
N SER A 911 13.03 24.43 2.52
CA SER A 911 11.83 24.35 1.70
C SER A 911 11.48 25.72 1.10
N LEU A 912 11.44 25.79 -0.23
CA LEU A 912 11.06 26.95 -1.02
C LEU A 912 9.95 26.56 -1.99
N PRO A 913 9.16 27.52 -2.51
CA PRO A 913 8.19 27.25 -3.56
C PRO A 913 8.82 26.45 -4.73
N THR A 914 8.06 25.47 -5.22
CA THR A 914 8.45 24.57 -6.31
C THR A 914 7.99 25.13 -7.66
N TYR A 915 8.39 24.47 -8.74
CA TYR A 915 8.11 24.91 -10.11
C TYR A 915 6.59 25.06 -10.40
N PRO A 916 6.13 26.22 -10.90
CA PRO A 916 4.72 26.44 -11.21
C PRO A 916 4.35 25.92 -12.60
N PHE A 917 4.08 24.61 -12.74
CA PHE A 917 3.67 23.97 -14.00
C PHE A 917 2.52 24.70 -14.73
N SER A 918 2.55 24.68 -16.06
CA SER A 918 1.42 25.17 -16.87
C SER A 918 0.16 24.34 -16.63
N LYS A 919 -1.00 25.00 -16.52
CA LYS A 919 -2.30 24.34 -16.33
C LYS A 919 -3.04 24.16 -17.66
N GLU A 920 -2.40 23.47 -18.60
CA GLU A 920 -2.98 23.19 -19.91
C GLU A 920 -3.81 21.91 -19.87
N ARG A 921 -4.99 21.93 -20.50
CA ARG A 921 -5.94 20.82 -20.46
C ARG A 921 -5.60 19.70 -21.46
N TYR A 922 -5.55 18.46 -20.96
CA TYR A 922 -5.33 17.23 -21.70
C TYR A 922 -6.32 16.14 -21.30
N TRP A 923 -7.23 15.75 -22.20
CA TRP A 923 -8.25 14.73 -21.92
C TRP A 923 -8.68 14.00 -23.19
N ILE A 924 -9.18 12.76 -23.06
CA ILE A 924 -9.84 12.04 -24.16
C ILE A 924 -11.24 12.63 -24.34
N SER A 925 -11.49 13.36 -25.43
CA SER A 925 -12.80 13.97 -25.71
C SER A 925 -13.75 13.03 -26.44
N GLU A 926 -15.05 13.10 -26.10
CA GLU A 926 -16.16 12.51 -26.87
C GLU A 926 -16.57 13.34 -28.10
N GLU A 927 -16.04 14.56 -28.24
CA GLU A 927 -16.40 15.40 -29.37
C GLU A 927 -16.02 14.73 -30.69
N LYS A 928 -17.00 14.65 -31.60
CA LYS A 928 -16.73 14.51 -33.03
C LYS A 928 -15.61 15.50 -33.32
N GLN A 929 -14.42 14.98 -33.62
CA GLN A 929 -13.47 15.73 -34.42
C GLN A 929 -14.14 15.96 -35.78
N THR A 930 -15.02 16.96 -35.85
CA THR A 930 -14.89 17.93 -36.92
C THR A 930 -13.47 18.42 -36.74
N ILE A 931 -12.57 17.87 -37.54
CA ILE A 931 -11.37 18.57 -37.96
C ILE A 931 -11.92 19.82 -38.67
N ALA A 932 -12.36 20.80 -37.90
CA ALA A 932 -12.42 22.14 -38.38
C ALA A 932 -10.96 22.46 -38.67
N ASP A 933 -10.69 22.77 -39.92
CA ASP A 933 -9.46 23.41 -40.37
C ASP A 933 -9.11 24.57 -39.42
N THR A 934 -8.44 24.28 -38.31
CA THR A 934 -7.42 25.18 -37.81
C THR A 934 -6.36 25.15 -38.89
N ARG A 935 -6.55 26.03 -39.87
CA ARG A 935 -5.52 26.46 -40.80
C ARG A 935 -4.28 26.71 -39.96
N LEU A 936 -3.38 25.75 -39.99
CA LEU A 936 -1.96 25.99 -39.82
C LEU A 936 -1.66 27.17 -40.73
N VAL A 937 -1.47 28.35 -40.15
CA VAL A 937 -0.76 29.42 -40.85
C VAL A 937 0.66 28.86 -41.00
N GLN A 938 0.92 28.36 -42.21
CA GLN A 938 1.99 27.43 -42.62
C GLN A 938 1.61 25.94 -42.58
N GLN A 939 0.78 25.53 -43.54
CA GLN A 939 0.96 24.21 -44.16
C GLN A 939 2.41 24.10 -44.63
N ASN A 940 3.15 23.13 -44.10
CA ASN A 940 4.36 22.64 -44.75
C ASN A 940 3.91 21.67 -45.86
N GLU A 941 3.46 22.21 -46.99
CA GLU A 941 3.33 21.43 -48.23
C GLU A 941 4.73 21.05 -48.68
N SER A 942 5.21 19.89 -48.24
CA SER A 942 6.32 19.23 -48.92
C SER A 942 5.82 18.79 -50.29
N ARG A 943 6.13 19.55 -51.36
CA ARG A 943 5.91 19.16 -52.76
C ARG A 943 6.97 18.16 -53.24
N PHE A 944 7.37 17.22 -52.38
CA PHE A 944 8.39 16.23 -52.71
C PHE A 944 7.77 15.11 -53.55
N ASN A 945 7.78 15.26 -54.88
CA ASN A 945 7.41 14.20 -55.80
C ASN A 945 8.65 13.34 -56.09
N GLU A 946 8.92 12.38 -55.22
CA GLU A 946 10.13 11.54 -55.21
C GLU A 946 10.38 10.85 -56.57
N ALA A 947 9.33 10.47 -57.29
CA ALA A 947 9.44 9.86 -58.62
C ALA A 947 10.04 10.81 -59.68
N LEU A 948 9.74 12.11 -59.59
CA LEU A 948 10.17 13.10 -60.58
C LEU A 948 11.64 13.51 -60.37
N TYR A 949 12.08 13.58 -59.11
CA TYR A 949 13.48 13.87 -58.77
C TYR A 949 14.39 12.68 -59.10
N THR A 950 13.95 11.45 -58.86
CA THR A 950 14.68 10.24 -59.26
C THR A 950 14.87 10.18 -60.77
N GLN A 951 13.85 10.53 -61.57
CA GLN A 951 13.97 10.60 -63.03
C GLN A 951 15.00 11.65 -63.50
N VAL A 952 15.01 12.85 -62.91
CA VAL A 952 15.98 13.90 -63.29
C VAL A 952 17.40 13.51 -62.88
N ILE A 953 17.57 12.81 -61.76
CA ILE A 953 18.88 12.31 -61.31
C ILE A 953 19.35 11.15 -62.21
N GLU A 954 18.48 10.24 -62.62
CA GLU A 954 18.81 9.17 -63.57
C GLU A 954 19.17 9.73 -64.97
N GLU A 955 18.49 10.78 -65.44
CA GLU A 955 18.82 11.49 -66.68
C GLU A 955 20.18 12.21 -66.60
N MET A 956 20.55 12.74 -65.43
CA MET A 956 21.88 13.33 -65.20
C MET A 956 22.99 12.28 -65.15
N VAL A 957 22.74 11.15 -64.49
CA VAL A 957 23.72 10.05 -64.34
C VAL A 957 23.95 9.32 -65.66
N SER A 958 22.96 9.33 -66.57
CA SER A 958 23.07 8.80 -67.93
C SER A 958 23.62 9.80 -68.97
N GLU A 959 24.17 10.94 -68.52
CA GLU A 959 24.70 12.06 -69.33
C GLU A 959 23.71 12.73 -70.32
N ASN A 960 22.40 12.47 -70.18
CA ASN A 960 21.40 12.98 -71.12
C ASN A 960 20.99 14.44 -70.92
N ILE A 961 21.30 15.06 -69.77
CA ILE A 961 21.07 16.48 -69.51
C ILE A 961 22.21 17.09 -68.68
N SER A 962 22.55 18.36 -68.94
CA SER A 962 23.55 19.08 -68.14
C SER A 962 23.02 19.47 -66.76
N ILE A 963 23.93 19.67 -65.80
CA ILE A 963 23.62 20.10 -64.42
C ILE A 963 22.75 21.37 -64.43
N ASP A 964 23.08 22.36 -65.27
CA ASP A 964 22.31 23.60 -65.36
C ASP A 964 20.87 23.38 -65.87
N THR A 965 20.69 22.43 -66.80
CA THR A 965 19.38 22.07 -67.34
C THR A 965 18.52 21.33 -66.30
N ALA A 966 19.14 20.44 -65.52
CA ALA A 966 18.47 19.76 -64.42
C ALA A 966 18.04 20.75 -63.31
N VAL A 967 18.90 21.71 -62.95
CA VAL A 967 18.59 22.75 -61.95
C VAL A 967 17.43 23.63 -62.43
N GLN A 968 17.38 23.99 -63.72
CA GLN A 968 16.26 24.74 -64.30
C GLN A 968 14.94 23.95 -64.22
N ARG A 969 14.95 22.65 -64.57
CA ARG A 969 13.75 21.80 -64.46
C ARG A 969 13.25 21.68 -63.03
N LEU A 970 14.14 21.40 -62.07
CA LEU A 970 13.78 21.29 -60.65
C LEU A 970 13.24 22.63 -60.08
N LYS A 971 13.79 23.77 -60.53
CA LYS A 971 13.25 25.09 -60.17
C LYS A 971 11.87 25.36 -60.76
N THR A 972 11.53 24.77 -61.90
CA THR A 972 10.21 24.92 -62.53
C THR A 972 9.17 24.05 -61.82
N ILE A 973 9.58 22.88 -61.30
CA ILE A 973 8.73 21.97 -60.52
C ILE A 973 8.47 22.49 -59.09
N SER A 974 9.43 23.23 -58.53
CA SER A 974 9.37 23.82 -57.19
C SER A 974 8.52 25.11 -57.09
N LYS A 975 8.07 25.68 -58.22
CA LYS A 975 7.11 26.80 -58.27
C LYS A 975 5.72 26.22 -58.47
#